data_AF-A0A8T1X7R1-F1
#
_entry.id   AF-A0A8T1X7R1-F1
#
_cell.length_a   1.000
_cell.length_b   1.000
_cell.length_c   1.000
_cell.angle_alpha   90.00
_cell.angle_beta   90.00
_cell.angle_gamma   90.00
#
_symmetry.space_group_name_H-M   'P 1'
#
loop_
_entity.id
_entity.type
_entity.pdbx_description
1 polymer ?
#
loop_
_entity_poly.entity_id
_entity_poly.type
_entity_poly.pdbx_seq_one_letter_code
_entity_poly.pdbx_strand_id
1 'polypeptide(L)'
;MAVWSSAAFLGMFGDPYLRGTPYEAGGDPQALLGALSGFVKLLQPQQTPSTEDEPNPITFPLTVDQDRVLQDTLLPQLAFCGQWTEKGAQVEDAKQFQSFLQEWKAVLSQLEVGKPTLVPGGYVGNISTHTIIYIAEKTSEAGEYSFTVCNKGPGAELYHPCRVEGDAEKIRVQPCIQISAIPTSRFLDMAFWALLFSLWVRKPPSEYHRVETIYDVLLPWLAGDKLLPLASEISQQHAPTDWTNAALGGVHTPQRSQLGFCKSIVEAVRYLCLRSGVFTNDEVEYAILYKLRYSLFQQVVQDLVIAENPARAIPEGTLEKALGVLSAISLQDPLQGTHSVSAIDPDAVVGIYFALSTSDPCRKFTKVLAALSEKLHASNKKFIIIVVSVDKEQAEYTALVEHLPSHSWLIVPFAEVETRQQLVQIFNVTKVPQLILRGPDGTILTPLGKELVLADPVGKFYPWTGEAFNLPKTIVSVSESRCIAMGLKQIGIKTLKHHERKNINGLGLSHINKLMSDTDRLLQVVGVTAASDDKAKPKTATLDETFFFASHANMELLQLQGKESEYAGNASELDTPILGNFLDVPERVTSIPLAVAAFVRQWSSQAANLTQSGHLRPYVCCAFTTLYFVLQLQMTHLKYRV
;
A
#
# COMPACT_ATOMS: atom_id res chain seq x y z
N MET A 1 -2.92 10.13 -9.69
CA MET A 1 -2.07 8.94 -9.94
C MET A 1 -3.00 7.81 -10.30
N ALA A 2 -2.63 6.97 -11.25
CA ALA A 2 -3.46 5.85 -11.65
C ALA A 2 -3.53 4.79 -10.53
N VAL A 3 -4.65 4.10 -10.42
CA VAL A 3 -4.91 3.12 -9.36
C VAL A 3 -3.94 1.94 -9.44
N TRP A 4 -3.46 1.57 -10.63
CA TRP A 4 -2.52 0.45 -10.79
C TRP A 4 -1.14 0.73 -10.20
N SER A 5 -0.80 1.99 -9.94
CA SER A 5 0.41 2.37 -9.21
C SER A 5 0.18 2.56 -7.71
N SER A 6 -1.05 2.33 -7.21
CA SER A 6 -1.36 2.47 -5.78
C SER A 6 -0.84 1.29 -4.98
N ALA A 7 -0.44 1.53 -3.72
CA ALA A 7 -0.01 0.48 -2.81
C ALA A 7 -1.08 -0.62 -2.64
N ALA A 8 -2.36 -0.22 -2.53
CA ALA A 8 -3.48 -1.15 -2.44
C ALA A 8 -3.59 -2.07 -3.66
N PHE A 9 -3.46 -1.55 -4.89
CA PHE A 9 -3.51 -2.37 -6.10
C PHE A 9 -2.30 -3.30 -6.19
N LEU A 10 -1.09 -2.76 -6.03
CA LEU A 10 0.16 -3.51 -6.13
C LEU A 10 0.22 -4.63 -5.09
N GLY A 11 -0.17 -4.36 -3.84
CA GLY A 11 -0.23 -5.37 -2.79
C GLY A 11 -1.36 -6.40 -2.96
N MET A 12 -2.44 -6.03 -3.65
CA MET A 12 -3.54 -6.97 -3.93
C MET A 12 -3.22 -7.92 -5.08
N PHE A 13 -2.62 -7.42 -6.16
CA PHE A 13 -2.48 -8.13 -7.43
C PHE A 13 -1.04 -8.36 -7.89
N GLY A 14 -0.09 -7.51 -7.50
CA GLY A 14 1.26 -7.46 -8.08
C GLY A 14 2.31 -8.38 -7.46
N ASP A 15 2.00 -9.08 -6.36
CA ASP A 15 2.99 -9.83 -5.56
C ASP A 15 3.99 -10.69 -6.37
N PRO A 16 3.58 -11.51 -7.36
CA PRO A 16 4.51 -12.38 -8.08
C PRO A 16 5.58 -11.64 -8.90
N TYR A 17 5.34 -10.37 -9.27
CA TYR A 17 6.18 -9.63 -10.22
C TYR A 17 6.99 -8.50 -9.58
N LEU A 18 6.67 -8.14 -8.33
CA LEU A 18 7.22 -6.96 -7.70
C LEU A 18 8.43 -7.26 -6.80
N ARG A 19 8.83 -8.53 -6.65
CA ARG A 19 10.01 -8.91 -5.86
C ARG A 19 11.28 -8.27 -6.44
N GLY A 20 12.04 -7.56 -5.62
CA GLY A 20 13.28 -6.89 -6.02
C GLY A 20 13.08 -5.67 -6.94
N THR A 21 11.85 -5.13 -7.02
CA THR A 21 11.54 -3.94 -7.81
C THR A 21 11.48 -2.69 -6.92
N PRO A 22 11.66 -1.46 -7.45
CA PRO A 22 11.53 -0.23 -6.66
C PRO A 22 10.09 0.03 -6.18
N TYR A 23 9.13 -0.76 -6.63
CA TYR A 23 7.74 -0.73 -6.15
C TYR A 23 7.56 -1.51 -4.84
N GLU A 24 8.61 -2.17 -4.35
CA GLU A 24 8.66 -2.72 -3.00
C GLU A 24 8.71 -1.58 -1.97
N ALA A 25 7.60 -1.42 -1.25
CA ALA A 25 7.45 -0.38 -0.24
C ALA A 25 7.32 -0.98 1.18
N GLY A 26 8.02 -2.09 1.43
CA GLY A 26 8.00 -2.75 2.73
C GLY A 26 8.54 -1.82 3.81
N GLY A 27 7.76 -1.60 4.87
CA GLY A 27 8.15 -0.71 5.96
C GLY A 27 7.96 0.80 5.69
N ASP A 28 7.59 1.22 4.47
CA ASP A 28 7.31 2.64 4.17
C ASP A 28 5.95 3.07 4.77
N PRO A 29 5.94 4.01 5.74
CA PRO A 29 4.70 4.52 6.32
C PRO A 29 3.76 5.16 5.30
N GLN A 30 4.28 5.76 4.21
CA GLN A 30 3.43 6.40 3.19
C GLN A 30 2.68 5.37 2.36
N ALA A 31 3.34 4.27 1.98
CA ALA A 31 2.69 3.15 1.32
C ALA A 31 1.63 2.48 2.21
N LEU A 32 1.91 2.32 3.51
CA LEU A 32 0.93 1.83 4.49
C LEU A 32 -0.29 2.76 4.58
N LEU A 33 -0.07 4.06 4.74
CA LEU A 33 -1.13 5.07 4.80
C LEU A 33 -1.98 5.07 3.54
N GLY A 34 -1.35 5.00 2.37
CA GLY A 34 -2.02 4.91 1.08
C GLY A 34 -2.89 3.66 0.95
N ALA A 35 -2.42 2.50 1.43
CA ALA A 35 -3.19 1.26 1.42
C ALA A 35 -4.39 1.31 2.37
N LEU A 36 -4.20 1.77 3.61
CA LEU A 36 -5.27 1.92 4.61
C LEU A 36 -6.36 2.89 4.11
N SER A 37 -5.96 4.07 3.64
CA SER A 37 -6.89 5.07 3.11
C SER A 37 -7.64 4.57 1.88
N GLY A 38 -6.93 3.85 0.99
CA GLY A 38 -7.53 3.18 -0.16
C GLY A 38 -8.60 2.17 0.26
N PHE A 39 -8.32 1.32 1.25
CA PHE A 39 -9.27 0.32 1.73
C PHE A 39 -10.50 0.95 2.38
N VAL A 40 -10.33 2.00 3.19
CA VAL A 40 -11.46 2.77 3.75
C VAL A 40 -12.36 3.29 2.64
N LYS A 41 -11.79 3.95 1.62
CA LYS A 41 -12.55 4.50 0.48
C LYS A 41 -13.27 3.42 -0.32
N LEU A 42 -12.65 2.26 -0.52
CA LEU A 42 -13.22 1.16 -1.32
C LEU A 42 -14.31 0.38 -0.57
N LEU A 43 -14.24 0.33 0.77
CA LEU A 43 -15.20 -0.39 1.60
C LEU A 43 -16.44 0.44 1.93
N GLN A 44 -16.32 1.77 1.94
CA GLN A 44 -17.46 2.67 2.12
C GLN A 44 -18.60 2.36 1.14
N PRO A 45 -19.87 2.53 1.55
CA PRO A 45 -21.00 2.40 0.64
C PRO A 45 -20.82 3.41 -0.49
N GLN A 46 -20.66 2.94 -1.73
CA GLN A 46 -20.60 3.85 -2.87
C GLN A 46 -21.99 4.44 -3.06
N GLN A 47 -22.12 5.76 -2.88
CA GLN A 47 -23.16 6.51 -3.58
C GLN A 47 -22.81 6.42 -5.06
N THR A 48 -23.35 5.43 -5.76
CA THR A 48 -23.19 5.34 -7.20
C THR A 48 -23.83 6.60 -7.79
N PRO A 49 -23.08 7.51 -8.44
CA PRO A 49 -23.74 8.46 -9.32
C PRO A 49 -24.43 7.61 -10.38
N SER A 50 -25.76 7.70 -10.42
CA SER A 50 -26.61 7.11 -11.45
C SER A 50 -26.18 7.66 -12.80
N THR A 51 -25.21 7.00 -13.42
CA THR A 51 -25.06 7.05 -14.87
C THR A 51 -26.10 6.08 -15.39
N GLU A 52 -27.01 6.59 -16.23
CA GLU A 52 -28.23 5.92 -16.66
C GLU A 52 -28.00 4.67 -17.54
N ASP A 53 -26.75 4.29 -17.79
CA ASP A 53 -26.38 3.19 -18.68
C ASP A 53 -25.94 1.94 -17.89
N GLU A 54 -26.91 1.02 -17.73
CA GLU A 54 -26.82 -0.34 -17.18
C GLU A 54 -26.46 -0.47 -15.66
N PRO A 55 -27.38 -0.95 -14.81
CA PRO A 55 -27.08 -1.22 -13.41
C PRO A 55 -26.01 -2.32 -13.30
N ASN A 56 -25.03 -2.10 -12.42
CA ASN A 56 -23.97 -3.07 -12.18
C ASN A 56 -24.54 -4.42 -11.68
N PRO A 57 -24.36 -5.54 -12.42
CA PRO A 57 -24.95 -6.82 -12.05
C PRO A 57 -24.27 -7.50 -10.86
N ILE A 58 -23.11 -7.00 -10.40
CA ILE A 58 -22.40 -7.52 -9.23
C ILE A 58 -22.71 -6.62 -8.03
N THR A 59 -23.41 -7.19 -7.07
CA THR A 59 -23.79 -6.51 -5.82
C THR A 59 -23.20 -7.21 -4.60
N PHE A 60 -22.99 -6.44 -3.54
CA PHE A 60 -22.41 -6.89 -2.28
C PHE A 60 -23.37 -6.58 -1.13
N PRO A 61 -24.54 -7.26 -1.08
CA PRO A 61 -25.50 -7.02 -0.01
C PRO A 61 -24.89 -7.43 1.34
N LEU A 62 -25.06 -6.57 2.34
CA LEU A 62 -24.71 -6.84 3.73
C LEU A 62 -26.00 -6.88 4.55
N THR A 63 -26.04 -7.74 5.56
CA THR A 63 -27.10 -7.68 6.59
C THR A 63 -26.93 -6.42 7.45
N VAL A 64 -27.98 -6.04 8.19
CA VAL A 64 -27.92 -4.87 9.09
C VAL A 64 -26.79 -4.99 10.11
N ASP A 65 -26.57 -6.19 10.65
CA ASP A 65 -25.50 -6.42 11.62
C ASP A 65 -24.12 -6.44 10.96
N GLN A 66 -24.00 -6.93 9.73
CA GLN A 66 -22.75 -6.87 8.96
C GLN A 66 -22.38 -5.43 8.61
N ASP A 67 -23.35 -4.61 8.24
CA ASP A 67 -23.14 -3.18 7.97
C ASP A 67 -22.75 -2.43 9.26
N ARG A 68 -23.38 -2.73 10.41
CA ARG A 68 -22.93 -2.20 11.71
C ARG A 68 -21.48 -2.56 12.02
N VAL A 69 -21.07 -3.81 11.84
CA VAL A 69 -19.66 -4.20 12.03
C VAL A 69 -18.72 -3.44 11.08
N LEU A 70 -19.15 -3.22 9.84
CA LEU A 70 -18.40 -2.43 8.86
C LEU A 70 -18.25 -0.96 9.30
N GLN A 71 -19.34 -0.31 9.68
CA GLN A 71 -19.39 1.13 10.01
C GLN A 71 -18.84 1.44 11.41
N ASP A 72 -19.16 0.62 12.41
CA ASP A 72 -18.86 0.91 13.82
C ASP A 72 -17.51 0.35 14.25
N THR A 73 -17.01 -0.68 13.56
CA THR A 73 -15.74 -1.34 13.92
C THR A 73 -14.70 -1.24 12.81
N LEU A 74 -14.98 -1.79 11.61
CA LEU A 74 -13.93 -1.97 10.60
C LEU A 74 -13.39 -0.65 10.04
N LEU A 75 -14.28 0.23 9.54
CA LEU A 75 -13.88 1.50 8.94
C LEU A 75 -13.21 2.45 9.96
N PRO A 76 -13.73 2.63 11.19
CA PRO A 76 -13.07 3.44 12.21
C PRO A 76 -11.69 2.90 12.58
N GLN A 77 -11.52 1.58 12.68
CA GLN A 77 -10.24 0.99 13.04
C GLN A 77 -9.19 1.12 11.93
N LEU A 78 -9.58 0.98 10.66
CA LEU A 78 -8.68 1.25 9.54
C LEU A 78 -8.25 2.73 9.49
N ALA A 79 -9.20 3.65 9.71
CA ALA A 79 -8.91 5.08 9.78
C ALA A 79 -8.01 5.43 10.97
N PHE A 80 -8.27 4.86 12.14
CA PHE A 80 -7.45 5.02 13.34
C PHE A 80 -6.02 4.53 13.12
N CYS A 81 -5.86 3.35 12.51
CA CYS A 81 -4.55 2.81 12.13
C CYS A 81 -3.83 3.74 11.14
N GLY A 82 -4.56 4.33 10.19
CA GLY A 82 -4.03 5.33 9.26
C GLY A 82 -3.53 6.59 9.96
N GLN A 83 -4.30 7.14 10.90
CA GLN A 83 -3.90 8.32 11.69
C GLN A 83 -2.63 8.06 12.50
N TRP A 84 -2.52 6.90 13.16
CA TRP A 84 -1.29 6.51 13.86
C TRP A 84 -0.13 6.25 12.92
N THR A 85 -0.42 5.82 11.69
CA THR A 85 0.60 5.65 10.66
C THR A 85 1.21 7.00 10.27
N GLU A 86 0.35 7.99 10.04
CA GLU A 86 0.75 9.36 9.72
C GLU A 86 1.54 10.01 10.86
N LYS A 87 1.07 9.88 12.10
CA LYS A 87 1.81 10.36 13.29
C LYS A 87 3.20 9.72 13.41
N GLY A 88 3.29 8.40 13.20
CA GLY A 88 4.57 7.69 13.22
C GLY A 88 5.53 8.16 12.13
N ALA A 89 5.02 8.47 10.94
CA ALA A 89 5.82 8.98 9.83
C ALA A 89 6.46 10.36 10.11
N GLN A 90 5.78 11.19 10.90
CA GLN A 90 6.21 12.54 11.29
C GLN A 90 7.26 12.55 12.42
N VAL A 91 7.58 11.40 13.02
CA VAL A 91 8.62 11.30 14.05
C VAL A 91 10.01 11.36 13.38
N GLU A 92 10.80 12.36 13.77
CA GLU A 92 12.16 12.60 13.31
C GLU A 92 13.17 12.59 14.47
N ASP A 93 12.76 13.01 15.67
CA ASP A 93 13.62 13.11 16.83
C ASP A 93 13.08 12.41 18.10
N ALA A 94 13.93 12.31 19.12
CA ALA A 94 13.59 11.65 20.38
C ALA A 94 12.47 12.36 21.17
N LYS A 95 12.34 13.69 21.03
CA LYS A 95 11.32 14.48 21.73
C LYS A 95 9.95 14.21 21.13
N GLN A 96 9.85 14.21 19.80
CA GLN A 96 8.65 13.83 19.06
C GLN A 96 8.27 12.37 19.34
N PHE A 97 9.24 11.46 19.41
CA PHE A 97 8.98 10.07 19.78
C PHE A 97 8.43 9.95 21.21
N GLN A 98 8.93 10.74 22.16
CA GLN A 98 8.39 10.79 23.52
C GLN A 98 6.95 11.30 23.55
N SER A 99 6.64 12.36 22.80
CA SER A 99 5.27 12.87 22.66
C SER A 99 4.33 11.83 22.04
N PHE A 100 4.78 11.14 20.98
CA PHE A 100 4.06 10.03 20.36
C PHE A 100 3.71 8.93 21.38
N LEU A 101 4.68 8.52 22.22
CA LEU A 101 4.45 7.50 23.25
C LEU A 101 3.53 7.97 24.38
N GLN A 102 3.56 9.26 24.74
CA GLN A 102 2.65 9.83 25.73
C GLN A 102 1.20 9.79 25.24
N GLU A 103 0.96 10.15 23.98
CA GLU A 103 -0.35 10.04 23.34
C GLU A 103 -0.78 8.57 23.24
N TRP A 104 0.14 7.66 22.88
CA TRP A 104 -0.17 6.23 22.81
C TRP A 104 -0.57 5.65 24.17
N LYS A 105 0.12 6.07 25.24
CA LYS A 105 -0.24 5.68 26.61
C LYS A 105 -1.66 6.11 26.97
N ALA A 106 -2.10 7.29 26.52
CA ALA A 106 -3.46 7.74 26.72
C ALA A 106 -4.47 6.84 25.99
N VAL A 107 -4.18 6.43 24.75
CA VAL A 107 -5.00 5.44 24.02
C VAL A 107 -5.11 4.13 24.80
N LEU A 108 -4.00 3.58 25.28
CA LEU A 108 -3.99 2.31 26.03
C LEU A 108 -4.86 2.38 27.30
N SER A 109 -4.87 3.52 27.99
CA SER A 109 -5.70 3.72 29.18
C SER A 109 -7.21 3.79 28.89
N GLN A 110 -7.59 4.10 27.65
CA GLN A 110 -8.97 4.26 27.20
C GLN A 110 -9.49 3.03 26.44
N LEU A 111 -8.73 1.93 26.40
CA LEU A 111 -9.19 0.70 25.76
C LEU A 111 -10.44 0.15 26.45
N GLU A 112 -11.52 0.07 25.68
CA GLU A 112 -12.78 -0.53 26.09
C GLU A 112 -12.72 -2.06 25.98
N VAL A 113 -13.44 -2.74 26.88
CA VAL A 113 -13.49 -4.21 26.90
C VAL A 113 -14.23 -4.72 25.66
N GLY A 114 -13.64 -5.68 24.95
CA GLY A 114 -14.21 -6.32 23.78
C GLY A 114 -14.16 -5.49 22.48
N LYS A 115 -13.58 -4.29 22.51
CA LYS A 115 -13.35 -3.48 21.30
C LYS A 115 -11.90 -3.64 20.81
N PRO A 116 -11.68 -4.21 19.62
CA PRO A 116 -10.34 -4.37 19.08
C PRO A 116 -9.79 -3.05 18.52
N THR A 117 -8.51 -2.79 18.76
CA THR A 117 -7.78 -1.61 18.26
C THR A 117 -6.68 -2.04 17.29
N LEU A 118 -6.72 -1.53 16.05
CA LEU A 118 -5.65 -1.76 15.08
C LEU A 118 -4.44 -0.87 15.39
N VAL A 119 -3.26 -1.49 15.39
CA VAL A 119 -2.00 -0.82 15.68
C VAL A 119 -1.04 -1.00 14.50
N PRO A 120 -0.56 0.08 13.87
CA PRO A 120 0.49 -0.01 12.87
C PRO A 120 1.85 -0.28 13.53
N GLY A 121 2.69 -1.06 12.87
CA GLY A 121 4.10 -1.18 13.25
C GLY A 121 4.88 -2.06 12.29
N GLY A 122 5.83 -2.82 12.82
CA GLY A 122 6.81 -3.57 12.05
C GLY A 122 8.22 -3.09 12.34
N TYR A 123 9.08 -3.05 11.33
CA TYR A 123 10.46 -2.63 11.49
C TYR A 123 11.02 -1.97 10.23
N VAL A 124 11.87 -0.98 10.43
CA VAL A 124 12.65 -0.31 9.39
C VAL A 124 14.13 -0.42 9.79
N GLY A 125 14.81 -1.44 9.24
CA GLY A 125 16.23 -1.69 9.46
C GLY A 125 17.10 -1.30 8.27
N ASN A 126 18.42 -1.46 8.43
CA ASN A 126 19.39 -1.20 7.36
C ASN A 126 19.36 -2.24 6.23
N ILE A 127 18.93 -3.47 6.56
CA ILE A 127 18.99 -4.63 5.65
C ILE A 127 17.59 -5.05 5.22
N SER A 128 16.61 -4.98 6.12
CA SER A 128 15.24 -5.38 5.84
C SER A 128 14.25 -4.42 6.49
N THR A 129 13.12 -4.26 5.82
CA THR A 129 12.04 -3.36 6.23
C THR A 129 10.72 -4.06 5.95
N HIS A 130 9.81 -4.06 6.91
CA HIS A 130 8.50 -4.67 6.73
C HIS A 130 7.49 -4.08 7.71
N THR A 131 6.25 -3.97 7.26
CA THR A 131 5.14 -3.47 8.08
C THR A 131 4.25 -4.62 8.52
N ILE A 132 3.93 -4.61 9.81
CA ILE A 132 3.08 -5.59 10.48
C ILE A 132 1.90 -4.84 11.08
N ILE A 133 0.71 -5.44 11.00
CA ILE A 133 -0.48 -4.92 11.65
C ILE A 133 -0.74 -5.73 12.91
N TYR A 134 -0.92 -5.04 14.04
CA TYR A 134 -1.28 -5.68 15.29
C TYR A 134 -2.71 -5.34 15.67
N ILE A 135 -3.32 -6.21 16.49
CA ILE A 135 -4.64 -6.00 17.06
C ILE A 135 -4.52 -6.11 18.57
N ALA A 136 -4.79 -5.02 19.25
CA ALA A 136 -4.80 -4.91 20.70
C ALA A 136 -6.26 -4.94 21.20
N GLU A 137 -6.58 -5.84 22.12
CA GLU A 137 -7.94 -5.94 22.68
C GLU A 137 -7.87 -6.12 24.20
N LYS A 138 -8.65 -5.35 24.95
CA LYS A 138 -8.89 -5.60 26.37
C LYS A 138 -9.97 -6.67 26.48
N THR A 139 -9.65 -7.84 26.98
CA THR A 139 -10.55 -9.00 26.98
C THR A 139 -11.42 -9.09 28.22
N SER A 140 -10.99 -8.51 29.34
CA SER A 140 -11.72 -8.56 30.62
C SER A 140 -11.61 -7.24 31.39
N GLU A 141 -12.67 -6.93 32.15
CA GLU A 141 -12.64 -5.84 33.15
C GLU A 141 -11.60 -6.10 34.25
N ALA A 142 -11.27 -7.37 34.52
CA ALA A 142 -10.26 -7.77 35.50
C ALA A 142 -8.81 -7.44 35.08
N GLY A 143 -8.60 -6.83 33.91
CA GLY A 143 -7.28 -6.38 33.46
C GLY A 143 -6.51 -7.43 32.67
N GLU A 144 -7.20 -8.13 31.77
CA GLU A 144 -6.60 -9.04 30.79
C GLU A 144 -6.70 -8.47 29.39
N TYR A 145 -5.67 -8.76 28.59
CA TYR A 145 -5.54 -8.29 27.22
C TYR A 145 -5.21 -9.44 26.27
N SER A 146 -5.49 -9.24 24.99
CA SER A 146 -4.96 -10.05 23.92
C SER A 146 -4.22 -9.20 22.89
N PHE A 147 -3.20 -9.79 22.29
CA PHE A 147 -2.37 -9.16 21.27
C PHE A 147 -2.26 -10.10 20.08
N THR A 148 -2.79 -9.67 18.94
CA THR A 148 -2.78 -10.46 17.70
C THR A 148 -1.81 -9.84 16.70
N VAL A 149 -0.93 -10.65 16.14
CA VAL A 149 0.03 -10.27 15.11
C VAL A 149 -0.51 -10.74 13.76
N CYS A 150 -0.85 -9.80 12.87
CA CYS A 150 -1.27 -10.11 11.49
C CYS A 150 -0.07 -9.87 10.56
N ASN A 151 0.56 -10.96 10.11
CA ASN A 151 1.74 -10.91 9.25
C ASN A 151 1.66 -11.93 8.12
N LYS A 152 1.81 -11.46 6.88
CA LYS A 152 1.95 -12.32 5.70
C LYS A 152 3.20 -12.04 4.87
N GLY A 153 4.07 -11.15 5.34
CA GLY A 153 5.36 -10.87 4.73
C GLY A 153 6.51 -11.60 5.44
N PRO A 154 7.75 -11.10 5.30
CA PRO A 154 8.92 -11.71 5.92
C PRO A 154 8.75 -11.98 7.43
N GLY A 155 9.31 -13.10 7.87
CA GLY A 155 9.21 -13.60 9.24
C GLY A 155 7.94 -14.39 9.55
N ALA A 156 6.84 -14.20 8.82
CA ALA A 156 5.67 -15.07 9.00
C ALA A 156 6.04 -16.53 8.69
N GLU A 157 6.76 -16.78 7.60
CA GLU A 157 7.21 -18.12 7.18
C GLU A 157 8.15 -18.82 8.18
N LEU A 158 8.81 -18.06 9.06
CA LEU A 158 9.75 -18.59 10.06
C LEU A 158 9.07 -18.81 11.42
N TYR A 159 8.17 -17.91 11.82
CA TYR A 159 7.65 -17.86 13.17
C TYR A 159 6.17 -18.25 13.30
N HIS A 160 5.39 -18.16 12.22
CA HIS A 160 3.99 -18.54 12.24
C HIS A 160 3.80 -20.04 11.99
N PRO A 161 2.74 -20.65 12.55
CA PRO A 161 2.43 -22.04 12.29
C PRO A 161 2.32 -22.30 10.78
N CYS A 162 3.10 -23.26 10.31
CA CYS A 162 3.11 -23.69 8.92
C CYS A 162 2.48 -25.09 8.80
N ARG A 163 1.71 -25.33 7.74
CA ARG A 163 1.26 -26.68 7.39
C ARG A 163 1.63 -27.00 5.95
N VAL A 164 2.04 -28.25 5.74
CA VAL A 164 2.19 -28.86 4.42
C VAL A 164 0.90 -29.65 4.16
N GLU A 165 0.09 -29.24 3.18
CA GLU A 165 -1.13 -29.95 2.81
C GLU A 165 -0.84 -31.00 1.72
N GLY A 166 -0.99 -32.29 2.01
CA GLY A 166 -0.94 -33.38 1.02
C GLY A 166 0.37 -33.50 0.23
N ASP A 167 0.29 -33.98 -1.02
CA ASP A 167 1.40 -34.09 -2.00
C ASP A 167 1.91 -32.72 -2.51
N ALA A 168 1.56 -31.59 -1.87
CA ALA A 168 1.89 -30.27 -2.38
C ALA A 168 3.28 -29.76 -1.92
N GLU A 169 4.12 -29.39 -2.89
CA GLU A 169 5.44 -28.73 -2.74
C GLU A 169 5.40 -27.31 -2.13
N LYS A 170 4.28 -26.86 -1.55
CA LYS A 170 4.07 -25.46 -1.16
C LYS A 170 3.80 -25.31 0.33
N ILE A 171 4.75 -24.72 1.06
CA ILE A 171 4.59 -24.29 2.45
C ILE A 171 3.47 -23.25 2.50
N ARG A 172 2.51 -23.48 3.40
CA ARG A 172 1.49 -22.50 3.74
C ARG A 172 1.72 -22.04 5.17
N VAL A 173 1.49 -20.76 5.41
CA VAL A 173 1.67 -20.07 6.69
C VAL A 173 0.33 -19.57 7.21
N GLN A 174 0.09 -19.73 8.51
CA GLN A 174 -1.04 -19.10 9.19
C GLN A 174 -0.78 -17.58 9.34
N PRO A 175 -1.67 -16.69 8.89
CA PRO A 175 -1.38 -15.26 8.83
C PRO A 175 -1.42 -14.55 10.18
N CYS A 176 -2.11 -15.11 11.17
CA CYS A 176 -2.32 -14.47 12.46
C CYS A 176 -1.88 -15.36 13.63
N ILE A 177 -1.13 -14.78 14.57
CA ILE A 177 -0.87 -15.37 15.89
C ILE A 177 -1.52 -14.48 16.94
N GLN A 178 -2.27 -15.07 17.87
CA GLN A 178 -2.81 -14.39 19.03
C GLN A 178 -2.15 -14.88 20.31
N ILE A 179 -1.76 -13.93 21.16
CA ILE A 179 -1.36 -14.14 22.55
C ILE A 179 -2.52 -13.64 23.41
N SER A 180 -3.15 -14.56 24.14
CA SER A 180 -4.30 -14.28 25.02
C SER A 180 -3.87 -14.24 26.49
N ALA A 181 -4.77 -13.75 27.36
CA ALA A 181 -4.58 -13.70 28.81
C ALA A 181 -3.29 -12.96 29.25
N ILE A 182 -2.97 -11.85 28.56
CA ILE A 182 -1.82 -11.02 28.89
C ILE A 182 -2.19 -10.16 30.11
N PRO A 183 -1.40 -10.21 31.20
CA PRO A 183 -1.69 -9.42 32.39
C PRO A 183 -1.44 -7.92 32.13
N THR A 184 -2.23 -7.08 32.80
CA THR A 184 -2.11 -5.61 32.73
C THR A 184 -0.68 -5.11 32.92
N SER A 185 0.09 -5.71 33.84
CA SER A 185 1.47 -5.31 34.14
C SER A 185 2.44 -5.45 32.97
N ARG A 186 2.21 -6.42 32.07
CA ARG A 186 3.02 -6.60 30.85
C ARG A 186 2.45 -5.80 29.69
N PHE A 187 1.13 -5.82 29.51
CA PHE A 187 0.50 -5.17 28.36
C PHE A 187 0.59 -3.63 28.41
N LEU A 188 0.46 -3.02 29.59
CA LEU A 188 0.57 -1.56 29.75
C LEU A 188 2.01 -1.10 30.04
N ASP A 189 3.00 -1.99 29.96
CA ASP A 189 4.40 -1.60 30.12
C ASP A 189 4.86 -0.77 28.93
N MET A 190 5.22 0.49 29.19
CA MET A 190 5.69 1.40 28.14
C MET A 190 7.05 1.01 27.57
N ALA A 191 7.85 0.16 28.23
CA ALA A 191 9.08 -0.36 27.66
C ALA A 191 8.80 -1.26 26.45
N PHE A 192 7.76 -2.10 26.52
CA PHE A 192 7.31 -2.93 25.41
C PHE A 192 6.88 -2.07 24.22
N TRP A 193 5.97 -1.12 24.45
CA TRP A 193 5.47 -0.23 23.39
C TRP A 193 6.54 0.68 22.82
N ALA A 194 7.41 1.24 23.66
CA ALA A 194 8.53 2.05 23.22
C ALA A 194 9.47 1.24 22.32
N LEU A 195 9.81 0.00 22.70
CA LEU A 195 10.66 -0.83 21.87
C LEU A 195 9.94 -1.20 20.57
N LEU A 196 8.69 -1.68 20.63
CA LEU A 196 7.89 -2.05 19.45
C LEU A 196 7.79 -0.92 18.42
N PHE A 197 7.42 0.29 18.84
CA PHE A 197 7.34 1.43 17.93
C PHE A 197 8.73 1.90 17.48
N SER A 198 9.75 1.82 18.33
CA SER A 198 11.09 2.28 17.95
C SER A 198 11.65 1.51 16.76
N LEU A 199 11.31 0.21 16.62
CA LEU A 199 11.72 -0.59 15.46
C LEU A 199 11.21 0.00 14.15
N TRP A 200 10.06 0.68 14.17
CA TRP A 200 9.34 1.17 13.00
C TRP A 200 9.51 2.67 12.74
N VAL A 201 9.41 3.52 13.77
CA VAL A 201 9.37 4.99 13.60
C VAL A 201 10.68 5.71 13.90
N ARG A 202 11.61 5.08 14.65
CA ARG A 202 12.82 5.78 15.12
C ARG A 202 13.86 5.91 14.01
N LYS A 203 14.40 7.12 13.83
CA LYS A 203 15.47 7.44 12.89
C LYS A 203 16.73 7.93 13.65
N PRO A 204 17.95 7.60 13.19
CA PRO A 204 18.27 6.61 12.16
C PRO A 204 17.98 5.17 12.64
N PRO A 205 17.82 4.21 11.71
CA PRO A 205 17.58 2.82 12.05
C PRO A 205 18.78 2.19 12.77
N SER A 206 18.48 1.30 13.73
CA SER A 206 19.48 0.51 14.45
C SER A 206 19.65 -0.89 13.84
N GLU A 207 20.77 -1.56 14.10
CA GLU A 207 20.97 -2.97 13.72
C GLU A 207 19.92 -3.92 14.32
N TYR A 208 19.30 -3.53 15.43
CA TYR A 208 18.24 -4.29 16.10
C TYR A 208 16.85 -4.07 15.50
N HIS A 209 16.69 -3.21 14.49
CA HIS A 209 15.42 -3.02 13.79
C HIS A 209 15.20 -4.14 12.77
N ARG A 210 14.79 -5.30 13.28
CA ARG A 210 14.63 -6.53 12.50
C ARG A 210 13.53 -7.41 13.08
N VAL A 211 13.09 -8.39 12.29
CA VAL A 211 11.94 -9.24 12.61
C VAL A 211 12.16 -10.08 13.87
N GLU A 212 13.39 -10.53 14.11
CA GLU A 212 13.80 -11.32 15.26
C GLU A 212 13.56 -10.57 16.57
N THR A 213 13.75 -9.25 16.60
CA THR A 213 13.47 -8.46 17.82
C THR A 213 11.98 -8.54 18.20
N ILE A 214 11.09 -8.65 17.21
CA ILE A 214 9.66 -8.81 17.45
C ILE A 214 9.38 -10.24 17.94
N TYR A 215 9.79 -11.26 17.20
CA TYR A 215 9.39 -12.65 17.46
C TYR A 215 10.22 -13.37 18.52
N ASP A 216 11.51 -13.06 18.69
CA ASP A 216 12.39 -13.75 19.65
C ASP A 216 12.47 -13.02 21.00
N VAL A 217 12.14 -11.71 21.04
CA VAL A 217 12.27 -10.90 22.26
C VAL A 217 10.92 -10.36 22.73
N LEU A 218 10.25 -9.53 21.92
CA LEU A 218 9.05 -8.81 22.36
C LEU A 218 7.85 -9.72 22.61
N LEU A 219 7.52 -10.59 21.64
CA LEU A 219 6.35 -11.46 21.75
C LEU A 219 6.49 -12.54 22.85
N PRO A 220 7.64 -13.23 23.01
CA PRO A 220 7.83 -14.17 24.12
C PRO A 220 7.79 -13.49 25.48
N TRP A 221 8.35 -12.28 25.60
CA TRP A 221 8.22 -11.46 26.80
C TRP A 221 6.76 -11.12 27.08
N LEU A 222 5.96 -10.76 26.07
CA LEU A 222 4.54 -10.50 26.26
C LEU A 222 3.77 -11.77 26.69
N ALA A 223 4.15 -12.93 26.15
CA ALA A 223 3.54 -14.24 26.42
C ALA A 223 3.93 -14.88 27.77
N GLY A 224 4.80 -14.25 28.57
CA GLY A 224 5.23 -14.82 29.85
C GLY A 224 6.32 -15.88 29.72
N ASP A 225 7.25 -15.70 28.77
CA ASP A 225 8.34 -16.64 28.45
C ASP A 225 7.86 -17.99 27.90
N LYS A 226 6.60 -18.05 27.46
CA LYS A 226 6.04 -19.18 26.72
C LYS A 226 6.50 -19.12 25.27
N LEU A 227 6.80 -20.28 24.68
CA LEU A 227 7.06 -20.39 23.23
C LEU A 227 5.82 -19.93 22.45
N LEU A 228 6.01 -19.12 21.42
CA LEU A 228 4.91 -18.53 20.63
C LEU A 228 3.95 -19.57 20.03
N PRO A 229 4.43 -20.69 19.44
CA PRO A 229 3.52 -21.73 18.95
C PRO A 229 2.64 -22.30 20.06
N LEU A 230 3.22 -22.52 21.25
CA LEU A 230 2.50 -23.04 22.41
C LEU A 230 1.51 -22.00 22.98
N ALA A 231 1.89 -20.72 23.03
CA ALA A 231 0.99 -19.64 23.44
C ALA A 231 -0.19 -19.45 22.48
N SER A 232 0.06 -19.67 21.18
CA SER A 232 -0.98 -19.65 20.15
C SER A 232 -1.91 -20.86 20.26
N GLU A 233 -1.35 -22.07 20.44
CA GLU A 233 -2.13 -23.29 20.66
C GLU A 233 -2.99 -23.21 21.92
N ILE A 234 -2.45 -22.67 23.02
CA ILE A 234 -3.21 -22.41 24.25
C ILE A 234 -4.36 -21.42 23.96
N SER A 235 -4.12 -20.36 23.18
CA SER A 235 -5.17 -19.43 22.79
C SER A 235 -6.25 -20.11 21.94
N GLN A 236 -5.89 -21.02 21.04
CA GLN A 236 -6.83 -21.83 20.24
C GLN A 236 -7.64 -22.81 21.10
N GLN A 237 -7.04 -23.40 22.14
CA GLN A 237 -7.69 -24.36 23.04
C GLN A 237 -8.64 -23.70 24.05
N HIS A 238 -8.35 -22.46 24.48
CA HIS A 238 -9.19 -21.70 25.41
C HIS A 238 -10.24 -20.84 24.69
N ALA A 239 -10.29 -20.88 23.36
CA ALA A 239 -11.28 -20.16 22.58
C ALA A 239 -12.65 -20.84 22.69
N PRO A 240 -13.70 -20.14 23.13
CA PRO A 240 -15.01 -20.73 23.41
C PRO A 240 -15.83 -21.12 22.16
N THR A 241 -15.33 -20.89 20.92
CA THR A 241 -16.15 -20.93 19.69
C THR A 241 -15.34 -21.16 18.41
N ASP A 242 -15.97 -21.80 17.40
CA ASP A 242 -15.39 -22.15 16.09
C ASP A 242 -14.83 -20.97 15.27
N TRP A 243 -15.28 -19.73 15.55
CA TRP A 243 -14.86 -18.56 14.77
C TRP A 243 -13.38 -18.20 14.97
N THR A 244 -12.77 -18.51 16.12
CA THR A 244 -11.38 -18.11 16.43
C THR A 244 -10.39 -18.85 15.53
N ASN A 245 -10.61 -20.13 15.27
CA ASN A 245 -9.82 -20.90 14.30
C ASN A 245 -9.99 -20.36 12.86
N ALA A 246 -11.19 -19.89 12.50
CA ALA A 246 -11.42 -19.26 11.21
C ALA A 246 -10.78 -17.86 11.09
N ALA A 247 -10.81 -17.08 12.19
CA ALA A 247 -10.32 -15.70 12.28
C ALA A 247 -8.79 -15.62 12.31
N LEU A 248 -8.13 -16.57 12.99
CA LEU A 248 -6.67 -16.69 12.95
C LEU A 248 -6.15 -17.14 11.56
N GLY A 249 -7.06 -17.42 10.64
CA GLY A 249 -6.80 -17.67 9.23
C GLY A 249 -6.55 -19.14 8.92
N GLY A 250 -7.03 -19.55 7.73
CA GLY A 250 -6.55 -20.79 7.12
C GLY A 250 -5.09 -20.64 6.68
N VAL A 251 -4.48 -21.74 6.27
CA VAL A 251 -3.08 -21.72 5.86
C VAL A 251 -2.97 -21.12 4.44
N HIS A 252 -2.13 -20.10 4.25
CA HIS A 252 -1.99 -19.36 2.98
C HIS A 252 -0.56 -19.42 2.44
N THR A 253 -0.40 -19.29 1.11
CA THR A 253 0.93 -19.14 0.51
C THR A 253 1.59 -17.85 1.03
N PRO A 254 2.87 -17.91 1.49
CA PRO A 254 3.59 -16.73 1.94
C PRO A 254 3.77 -15.74 0.80
N GLN A 255 3.78 -14.45 1.15
CA GLN A 255 3.97 -13.38 0.17
C GLN A 255 5.45 -13.27 -0.22
N ARG A 256 5.73 -13.06 -1.52
CA ARG A 256 7.10 -13.08 -2.05
C ARG A 256 7.74 -11.70 -2.15
N SER A 257 6.95 -10.67 -2.41
CA SER A 257 7.38 -9.27 -2.47
C SER A 257 7.27 -8.59 -1.10
N GLN A 258 8.06 -7.55 -0.88
CA GLN A 258 7.98 -6.68 0.30
C GLN A 258 6.69 -5.81 0.36
N LEU A 259 5.67 -6.15 -0.43
CA LEU A 259 4.31 -5.62 -0.29
C LEU A 259 3.47 -6.44 0.71
N GLY A 260 4.14 -7.26 1.53
CA GLY A 260 3.61 -8.04 2.66
C GLY A 260 2.54 -7.31 3.46
N PHE A 261 2.76 -6.02 3.68
CA PHE A 261 1.91 -5.18 4.53
C PHE A 261 0.47 -5.05 4.03
N CYS A 262 0.25 -5.00 2.71
CA CYS A 262 -1.11 -4.95 2.17
C CYS A 262 -1.88 -6.23 2.51
N LYS A 263 -1.21 -7.38 2.48
CA LYS A 263 -1.85 -8.62 2.91
C LYS A 263 -2.00 -8.66 4.43
N SER A 264 -1.06 -8.14 5.21
CA SER A 264 -1.24 -7.98 6.66
C SER A 264 -2.50 -7.16 7.00
N ILE A 265 -2.80 -6.09 6.24
CA ILE A 265 -4.06 -5.33 6.37
C ILE A 265 -5.26 -6.21 6.00
N VAL A 266 -5.20 -6.94 4.89
CA VAL A 266 -6.28 -7.86 4.46
C VAL A 266 -6.59 -8.91 5.54
N GLU A 267 -5.56 -9.47 6.16
CA GLU A 267 -5.73 -10.48 7.22
C GLU A 267 -6.24 -9.85 8.52
N ALA A 268 -5.85 -8.62 8.84
CA ALA A 268 -6.42 -7.86 9.96
C ALA A 268 -7.91 -7.54 9.72
N VAL A 269 -8.29 -7.11 8.52
CA VAL A 269 -9.69 -6.91 8.11
C VAL A 269 -10.49 -8.21 8.25
N ARG A 270 -9.94 -9.31 7.72
CA ARG A 270 -10.54 -10.64 7.82
C ARG A 270 -10.74 -11.07 9.27
N TYR A 271 -9.73 -10.88 10.12
CA TYR A 271 -9.79 -11.19 11.55
C TYR A 271 -10.92 -10.42 12.22
N LEU A 272 -11.01 -9.09 12.01
CA LEU A 272 -12.05 -8.25 12.62
C LEU A 272 -13.47 -8.66 12.19
N CYS A 273 -13.68 -8.97 10.91
CA CYS A 273 -14.97 -9.44 10.42
C CYS A 273 -15.37 -10.78 11.07
N LEU A 274 -14.46 -11.76 11.12
CA LEU A 274 -14.75 -13.07 11.70
C LEU A 274 -14.88 -13.03 13.23
N ARG A 275 -14.13 -12.15 13.90
CA ARG A 275 -14.19 -11.88 15.34
C ARG A 275 -15.55 -11.37 15.80
N SER A 276 -16.28 -10.68 14.93
CA SER A 276 -17.64 -10.20 15.23
C SER A 276 -18.66 -11.32 15.41
N GLY A 277 -18.39 -12.52 14.87
CA GLY A 277 -19.35 -13.62 14.81
C GLY A 277 -20.49 -13.43 13.80
N VAL A 278 -20.55 -12.28 13.13
CA VAL A 278 -21.61 -11.92 12.16
C VAL A 278 -21.25 -12.36 10.74
N PHE A 279 -19.96 -12.47 10.43
CA PHE A 279 -19.48 -12.91 9.13
C PHE A 279 -18.99 -14.36 9.17
N THR A 280 -19.36 -15.12 8.15
CA THR A 280 -18.70 -16.38 7.78
C THR A 280 -17.49 -16.13 6.89
N ASN A 281 -16.61 -17.13 6.77
CA ASN A 281 -15.43 -17.06 5.92
C ASN A 281 -15.78 -16.77 4.45
N ASP A 282 -16.81 -17.45 3.92
CA ASP A 282 -17.24 -17.25 2.54
C ASP A 282 -17.87 -15.86 2.31
N GLU A 283 -18.58 -15.31 3.30
CA GLU A 283 -19.09 -13.94 3.25
C GLU A 283 -17.97 -12.91 3.27
N VAL A 284 -16.93 -13.08 4.11
CA VAL A 284 -15.74 -12.20 4.08
C VAL A 284 -15.04 -12.28 2.73
N GLU A 285 -14.85 -13.49 2.18
CA GLU A 285 -14.22 -13.67 0.87
C GLU A 285 -14.97 -12.91 -0.24
N TYR A 286 -16.31 -12.92 -0.21
CA TYR A 286 -17.13 -12.27 -1.24
C TYR A 286 -17.40 -10.78 -0.95
N ALA A 287 -18.06 -10.48 0.16
CA ALA A 287 -18.60 -9.15 0.45
C ALA A 287 -17.53 -8.11 0.80
N ILE A 288 -16.36 -8.55 1.26
CA ILE A 288 -15.24 -7.67 1.62
C ILE A 288 -14.09 -7.84 0.62
N LEU A 289 -13.52 -9.04 0.51
CA LEU A 289 -12.26 -9.23 -0.22
C LEU A 289 -12.42 -9.24 -1.75
N TYR A 290 -13.51 -9.81 -2.27
CA TYR A 290 -13.81 -9.73 -3.70
C TYR A 290 -14.35 -8.35 -4.08
N LYS A 291 -15.17 -7.71 -3.23
CA LYS A 291 -15.56 -6.30 -3.36
C LYS A 291 -14.35 -5.38 -3.54
N LEU A 292 -13.35 -5.45 -2.63
CA LEU A 292 -12.12 -4.67 -2.72
C LEU A 292 -11.41 -4.84 -4.07
N ARG A 293 -11.27 -6.09 -4.53
CA ARG A 293 -10.62 -6.40 -5.81
C ARG A 293 -11.40 -5.85 -6.99
N TYR A 294 -12.70 -6.10 -7.00
CA TYR A 294 -13.60 -5.67 -8.07
C TYR A 294 -13.62 -4.15 -8.18
N SER A 295 -13.79 -3.43 -7.06
CA SER A 295 -13.76 -1.96 -7.04
C SER A 295 -12.42 -1.38 -7.48
N LEU A 296 -11.29 -1.98 -7.09
CA LEU A 296 -9.97 -1.58 -7.59
C LEU A 296 -9.87 -1.78 -9.11
N PHE A 297 -10.41 -2.88 -9.62
CA PHE A 297 -10.35 -3.17 -11.06
C PHE A 297 -11.29 -2.28 -11.88
N GLN A 298 -12.46 -1.91 -11.35
CA GLN A 298 -13.30 -0.89 -11.97
C GLN A 298 -12.56 0.46 -12.08
N GLN A 299 -11.81 0.84 -11.05
CA GLN A 299 -10.94 2.03 -11.11
C GLN A 299 -9.84 1.89 -12.16
N VAL A 300 -9.28 0.68 -12.36
CA VAL A 300 -8.27 0.45 -13.42
C VAL A 300 -8.88 0.75 -14.79
N VAL A 301 -10.07 0.23 -15.07
CA VAL A 301 -10.75 0.48 -16.35
C VAL A 301 -11.03 1.98 -16.51
N GLN A 302 -11.51 2.65 -15.47
CA GLN A 302 -11.73 4.10 -15.49
C GLN A 302 -10.44 4.88 -15.79
N ASP A 303 -9.34 4.53 -15.11
CA ASP A 303 -8.06 5.19 -15.30
C ASP A 303 -7.43 4.89 -16.67
N LEU A 304 -7.70 3.71 -17.26
CA LEU A 304 -7.30 3.38 -18.63
C LEU A 304 -8.11 4.17 -19.66
N VAL A 305 -9.41 4.39 -19.42
CA VAL A 305 -10.24 5.28 -20.24
C VAL A 305 -9.73 6.72 -20.18
N ILE A 306 -9.29 7.17 -19.00
CA ILE A 306 -8.64 8.47 -18.82
C ILE A 306 -7.27 8.51 -19.51
N ALA A 307 -6.50 7.42 -19.49
CA ALA A 307 -5.22 7.34 -20.18
C ALA A 307 -5.39 7.41 -21.71
N GLU A 308 -6.44 6.79 -22.25
CA GLU A 308 -6.81 6.85 -23.68
C GLU A 308 -7.21 8.27 -24.10
N ASN A 309 -8.06 8.92 -23.29
CA ASN A 309 -8.51 10.31 -23.49
C ASN A 309 -8.43 11.11 -22.18
N PRO A 310 -7.32 11.86 -21.97
CA PRO A 310 -7.10 12.63 -20.75
C PRO A 310 -8.20 13.66 -20.45
N ALA A 311 -8.93 14.16 -21.46
CA ALA A 311 -10.03 15.10 -21.23
C ALA A 311 -11.11 14.52 -20.30
N ARG A 312 -11.34 13.20 -20.33
CA ARG A 312 -12.29 12.50 -19.45
C ARG A 312 -11.90 12.49 -17.97
N ALA A 313 -10.68 12.88 -17.63
CA ALA A 313 -10.27 13.04 -16.23
C ALA A 313 -11.05 14.16 -15.52
N ILE A 314 -11.55 15.14 -16.29
CA ILE A 314 -12.34 16.25 -15.78
C ILE A 314 -13.81 15.90 -15.99
N PRO A 315 -14.62 15.73 -14.91
CA PRO A 315 -16.04 15.42 -15.04
C PRO A 315 -16.80 16.51 -15.79
N GLU A 316 -17.87 16.13 -16.48
CA GLU A 316 -18.77 17.08 -17.14
C GLU A 316 -19.34 18.09 -16.13
N GLY A 317 -19.50 19.35 -16.56
CA GLY A 317 -19.93 20.46 -15.69
C GLY A 317 -18.85 21.02 -14.74
N THR A 318 -17.69 20.38 -14.60
CA THR A 318 -16.57 20.92 -13.78
C THR A 318 -16.08 22.27 -14.32
N LEU A 319 -15.98 22.39 -15.64
CA LEU A 319 -15.59 23.63 -16.29
C LEU A 319 -16.64 24.73 -16.07
N GLU A 320 -17.92 24.41 -16.18
CA GLU A 320 -19.02 25.37 -15.94
C GLU A 320 -19.00 25.88 -14.49
N LYS A 321 -18.76 25.00 -13.52
CA LYS A 321 -18.56 25.37 -12.12
C LYS A 321 -17.37 26.31 -11.95
N ALA A 322 -16.22 25.98 -12.55
CA ALA A 322 -15.02 26.83 -12.49
C ALA A 322 -15.25 28.20 -13.13
N LEU A 323 -15.87 28.26 -14.30
CA LEU A 323 -16.20 29.50 -15.00
C LEU A 323 -17.23 30.32 -14.21
N GLY A 324 -18.20 29.67 -13.56
CA GLY A 324 -19.14 30.32 -12.65
C GLY A 324 -18.44 31.02 -11.49
N VAL A 325 -17.51 30.33 -10.82
CA VAL A 325 -16.69 30.92 -9.74
C VAL A 325 -15.85 32.08 -10.28
N LEU A 326 -15.19 31.92 -11.43
CA LEU A 326 -14.38 32.98 -12.03
C LEU A 326 -15.23 34.19 -12.48
N SER A 327 -16.48 33.97 -12.91
CA SER A 327 -17.37 35.05 -13.36
C SER A 327 -17.84 35.97 -12.23
N ALA A 328 -17.78 35.50 -10.98
CA ALA A 328 -18.14 36.28 -9.80
C ALA A 328 -17.05 37.29 -9.40
N ILE A 329 -15.85 37.16 -9.95
CA ILE A 329 -14.69 37.98 -9.60
C ILE A 329 -14.18 38.79 -10.78
N SER A 330 -13.36 39.78 -10.44
CA SER A 330 -12.62 40.62 -11.36
C SER A 330 -11.19 40.10 -11.48
N LEU A 331 -10.81 39.58 -12.64
CA LEU A 331 -9.44 39.10 -12.90
C LEU A 331 -8.51 40.28 -13.09
N GLN A 332 -7.24 40.12 -12.70
CA GLN A 332 -6.21 41.15 -12.87
C GLN A 332 -5.27 40.77 -13.99
N ASP A 333 -4.78 41.75 -14.75
CA ASP A 333 -3.61 41.59 -15.60
C ASP A 333 -2.32 42.01 -14.84
N PRO A 334 -1.11 41.69 -15.35
CA PRO A 334 0.14 42.10 -14.69
C PRO A 334 0.36 43.62 -14.61
N LEU A 335 -0.41 44.42 -15.36
CA LEU A 335 -0.41 45.88 -15.32
C LEU A 335 -1.48 46.44 -14.36
N GLN A 336 -2.10 45.58 -13.54
CA GLN A 336 -3.18 45.88 -12.60
C GLN A 336 -4.50 46.35 -13.26
N GLY A 337 -4.66 46.13 -14.56
CA GLY A 337 -5.94 46.25 -15.24
C GLY A 337 -6.91 45.17 -14.80
N THR A 338 -8.20 45.51 -14.77
CA THR A 338 -9.28 44.63 -14.31
C THR A 338 -10.10 44.11 -15.48
N HIS A 339 -10.32 42.80 -15.54
CA HIS A 339 -11.02 42.11 -16.63
C HIS A 339 -12.11 41.19 -16.09
N SER A 340 -13.25 41.13 -16.80
CA SER A 340 -14.31 40.16 -16.50
C SER A 340 -14.18 38.92 -17.40
N VAL A 341 -14.56 37.76 -16.89
CA VAL A 341 -14.58 36.50 -17.67
C VAL A 341 -15.46 36.61 -18.91
N SER A 342 -16.53 37.41 -18.87
CA SER A 342 -17.41 37.64 -20.02
C SER A 342 -16.75 38.39 -21.18
N ALA A 343 -15.63 39.08 -20.93
CA ALA A 343 -14.83 39.76 -21.94
C ALA A 343 -13.84 38.81 -22.64
N ILE A 344 -13.68 37.57 -22.16
CA ILE A 344 -12.85 36.55 -22.79
C ILE A 344 -13.60 36.06 -24.03
N ASP A 345 -12.89 36.06 -25.16
CA ASP A 345 -13.44 35.61 -26.43
C ASP A 345 -13.84 34.12 -26.36
N PRO A 346 -15.10 33.76 -26.69
CA PRO A 346 -15.55 32.37 -26.62
C PRO A 346 -14.77 31.44 -27.55
N ASP A 347 -14.24 31.95 -28.65
CA ASP A 347 -13.44 31.20 -29.64
C ASP A 347 -11.96 31.10 -29.24
N ALA A 348 -11.55 31.74 -28.14
CA ALA A 348 -10.19 31.62 -27.64
C ALA A 348 -9.96 30.27 -26.96
N VAL A 349 -8.74 29.76 -27.13
CA VAL A 349 -8.23 28.67 -26.28
C VAL A 349 -7.88 29.28 -24.93
N VAL A 350 -8.47 28.75 -23.87
CA VAL A 350 -8.28 29.25 -22.50
C VAL A 350 -7.50 28.22 -21.68
N GLY A 351 -6.41 28.64 -21.06
CA GLY A 351 -5.62 27.82 -20.15
C GLY A 351 -5.79 28.23 -18.70
N ILE A 352 -6.23 27.32 -17.82
CA ILE A 352 -6.23 27.53 -16.37
C ILE A 352 -4.93 26.97 -15.81
N TYR A 353 -4.05 27.86 -15.35
CA TYR A 353 -2.69 27.54 -14.91
C TYR A 353 -2.54 27.64 -13.40
N PHE A 354 -2.34 26.50 -12.73
CA PHE A 354 -2.04 26.42 -11.31
C PHE A 354 -0.53 26.48 -11.07
N ALA A 355 -0.09 27.49 -10.32
CA ALA A 355 1.32 27.78 -10.12
C ALA A 355 1.65 28.09 -8.65
N LEU A 356 2.90 27.82 -8.28
CA LEU A 356 3.48 28.19 -7.00
C LEU A 356 4.84 28.85 -7.25
N SER A 357 5.05 30.06 -6.73
CA SER A 357 6.23 30.90 -7.00
C SER A 357 7.54 30.23 -6.57
N THR A 358 7.54 29.56 -5.42
CA THR A 358 8.70 28.89 -4.80
C THR A 358 9.08 27.59 -5.52
N SER A 359 8.20 27.05 -6.38
CA SER A 359 8.43 25.82 -7.14
C SER A 359 9.34 26.05 -8.36
N ASP A 360 10.55 25.47 -8.32
CA ASP A 360 11.49 25.43 -9.45
C ASP A 360 10.87 24.91 -10.76
N PRO A 361 10.10 23.79 -10.75
CA PRO A 361 9.36 23.33 -11.91
C PRO A 361 8.39 24.38 -12.48
N CYS A 362 7.68 25.13 -11.62
CA CYS A 362 6.76 26.18 -12.07
C CYS A 362 7.53 27.30 -12.75
N ARG A 363 8.62 27.81 -12.15
CA ARG A 363 9.43 28.89 -12.75
C ARG A 363 9.97 28.52 -14.14
N LYS A 364 10.44 27.28 -14.33
CA LYS A 364 10.90 26.80 -15.64
C LYS A 364 9.76 26.71 -16.64
N PHE A 365 8.62 26.16 -16.23
CA PHE A 365 7.46 26.00 -17.11
C PHE A 365 6.83 27.34 -17.50
N THR A 366 6.67 28.29 -16.57
CA THR A 366 6.15 29.63 -16.84
C THR A 366 6.92 30.34 -17.95
N LYS A 367 8.26 30.19 -18.00
CA LYS A 367 9.09 30.77 -19.09
C LYS A 367 8.76 30.16 -20.45
N VAL A 368 8.57 28.84 -20.53
CA VAL A 368 8.21 28.15 -21.78
C VAL A 368 6.81 28.56 -22.22
N LEU A 369 5.86 28.59 -21.28
CA LEU A 369 4.48 28.97 -21.54
C LEU A 369 4.36 30.44 -21.98
N ALA A 370 5.16 31.33 -21.37
CA ALA A 370 5.23 32.74 -21.75
C ALA A 370 5.70 32.89 -23.21
N ALA A 371 6.80 32.23 -23.57
CA ALA A 371 7.34 32.26 -24.93
C ALA A 371 6.34 31.71 -25.97
N LEU A 372 5.57 30.67 -25.63
CA LEU A 372 4.49 30.17 -26.48
C LEU A 372 3.39 31.23 -26.63
N SER A 373 2.94 31.83 -25.53
CA SER A 373 1.86 32.83 -25.56
C SER A 373 2.23 34.06 -26.39
N GLU A 374 3.47 34.56 -26.28
CA GLU A 374 3.97 35.69 -27.07
C GLU A 374 4.00 35.37 -28.57
N LYS A 375 4.44 34.15 -28.95
CA LYS A 375 4.46 33.72 -30.35
C LYS A 375 3.05 33.59 -30.94
N LEU A 376 2.12 33.05 -30.17
CA LEU A 376 0.72 32.92 -30.58
C LEU A 376 0.08 34.30 -30.72
N HIS A 377 0.34 35.21 -29.78
CA HIS A 377 -0.11 36.59 -29.85
C HIS A 377 0.45 37.32 -31.08
N ALA A 378 1.75 37.20 -31.35
CA ALA A 378 2.39 37.76 -32.55
C ALA A 378 1.82 37.19 -33.85
N SER A 379 1.27 35.97 -33.82
CA SER A 379 0.59 35.33 -34.95
C SER A 379 -0.91 35.62 -35.00
N ASN A 380 -1.41 36.56 -34.20
CA ASN A 380 -2.82 36.94 -34.07
C ASN A 380 -3.74 35.75 -33.66
N LYS A 381 -3.20 34.77 -32.94
CA LYS A 381 -3.94 33.63 -32.38
C LYS A 381 -4.45 33.97 -30.98
N LYS A 382 -5.71 33.64 -30.69
CA LYS A 382 -6.39 33.99 -29.43
C LYS A 382 -6.11 32.95 -28.34
N PHE A 383 -5.06 33.16 -27.56
CA PHE A 383 -4.67 32.27 -26.47
C PHE A 383 -4.60 33.05 -25.16
N ILE A 384 -5.47 32.70 -24.20
CA ILE A 384 -5.61 33.40 -22.92
C ILE A 384 -5.27 32.44 -21.79
N ILE A 385 -4.50 32.92 -20.82
CA ILE A 385 -4.10 32.13 -19.65
C ILE A 385 -4.65 32.79 -18.39
N ILE A 386 -5.38 32.03 -17.58
CA ILE A 386 -5.86 32.43 -16.26
C ILE A 386 -4.99 31.72 -15.21
N VAL A 387 -4.16 32.48 -14.52
CA VAL A 387 -3.27 31.99 -13.48
C VAL A 387 -4.01 31.92 -12.13
N VAL A 388 -3.92 30.77 -11.48
CA VAL A 388 -4.40 30.53 -10.13
C VAL A 388 -3.17 30.27 -9.26
N SER A 389 -2.79 31.26 -8.45
CA SER A 389 -1.68 31.14 -7.51
C SER A 389 -2.08 30.29 -6.30
N VAL A 390 -1.26 29.27 -6.00
CA VAL A 390 -1.37 28.43 -4.80
C VAL A 390 -0.53 29.01 -3.64
N ASP A 391 0.15 30.15 -3.87
CA ASP A 391 0.95 30.84 -2.85
C ASP A 391 0.06 31.35 -1.70
N LYS A 392 0.55 31.17 -0.48
CA LYS A 392 -0.15 31.59 0.75
C LYS A 392 0.24 33.00 1.18
N GLU A 393 1.46 33.42 0.85
CA GLU A 393 2.01 34.70 1.24
C GLU A 393 1.89 35.75 0.12
N GLN A 394 1.60 36.99 0.48
CA GLN A 394 1.46 38.09 -0.48
C GLN A 394 2.76 38.35 -1.26
N ALA A 395 3.92 38.24 -0.60
CA ALA A 395 5.21 38.48 -1.24
C ALA A 395 5.51 37.45 -2.34
N GLU A 396 5.16 36.19 -2.10
CA GLU A 396 5.29 35.09 -3.07
C GLU A 396 4.36 35.29 -4.27
N TYR A 397 3.11 35.70 -4.02
CA TYR A 397 2.16 36.05 -5.06
C TYR A 397 2.67 37.20 -5.94
N THR A 398 3.15 38.29 -5.34
CA THR A 398 3.67 39.44 -6.08
C THR A 398 4.87 39.02 -6.94
N ALA A 399 5.78 38.22 -6.38
CA ALA A 399 6.90 37.68 -7.14
C ALA A 399 6.44 36.83 -8.33
N LEU A 400 5.36 36.04 -8.20
CA LEU A 400 4.79 35.31 -9.33
C LEU A 400 4.28 36.26 -10.43
N VAL A 401 3.52 37.30 -10.05
CA VAL A 401 2.91 38.28 -10.97
C VAL A 401 3.97 39.02 -11.79
N GLU A 402 5.07 39.42 -11.16
CA GLU A 402 6.18 40.13 -11.83
C GLU A 402 6.82 39.31 -12.98
N HIS A 403 6.69 37.98 -12.95
CA HIS A 403 7.22 37.09 -13.98
C HIS A 403 6.20 36.75 -15.09
N LEU A 404 4.98 37.28 -15.04
CA LEU A 404 3.92 36.99 -16.01
C LEU A 404 3.96 37.98 -17.21
N PRO A 405 3.69 37.52 -18.45
CA PRO A 405 3.59 38.39 -19.62
C PRO A 405 2.40 39.37 -19.54
N SER A 406 2.64 40.63 -19.86
CA SER A 406 1.67 41.73 -19.67
C SER A 406 0.43 41.73 -20.57
N HIS A 407 0.43 41.00 -21.69
CA HIS A 407 -0.53 41.23 -22.79
C HIS A 407 -1.42 40.03 -23.14
N SER A 408 -1.39 38.93 -22.39
CA SER A 408 -2.25 37.75 -22.66
C SER A 408 -2.61 36.89 -21.44
N TRP A 409 -2.15 37.29 -20.25
CA TRP A 409 -2.32 36.53 -19.02
C TRP A 409 -3.17 37.32 -18.05
N LEU A 410 -4.07 36.61 -17.40
CA LEU A 410 -4.92 37.08 -16.32
C LEU A 410 -4.56 36.29 -15.06
N ILE A 411 -4.72 36.87 -13.89
CA ILE A 411 -4.49 36.21 -12.62
C ILE A 411 -5.68 36.45 -11.68
N VAL A 412 -6.01 35.42 -10.90
CA VAL A 412 -6.96 35.55 -9.79
C VAL A 412 -6.32 36.42 -8.70
N PRO A 413 -6.96 37.53 -8.26
CA PRO A 413 -6.40 38.43 -7.26
C PRO A 413 -6.01 37.71 -5.96
N PHE A 414 -4.97 38.19 -5.27
CA PHE A 414 -4.54 37.58 -4.01
C PHE A 414 -5.64 37.55 -2.94
N ALA A 415 -6.46 38.62 -2.88
CA ALA A 415 -7.57 38.77 -1.95
C ALA A 415 -8.68 37.71 -2.12
N GLU A 416 -8.79 37.12 -3.31
CA GLU A 416 -9.79 36.10 -3.66
C GLU A 416 -9.37 34.71 -3.18
N VAL A 417 -9.06 34.58 -1.88
CA VAL A 417 -8.52 33.35 -1.28
C VAL A 417 -9.50 32.17 -1.44
N GLU A 418 -10.78 32.39 -1.20
CA GLU A 418 -11.82 31.36 -1.31
C GLU A 418 -11.94 30.86 -2.75
N THR A 419 -11.98 31.77 -3.72
CA THR A 419 -12.01 31.43 -5.16
C THR A 419 -10.80 30.60 -5.57
N ARG A 420 -9.58 30.98 -5.14
CA ARG A 420 -8.36 30.20 -5.43
C ARG A 420 -8.45 28.79 -4.85
N GLN A 421 -8.91 28.65 -3.60
CA GLN A 421 -9.08 27.36 -2.95
C GLN A 421 -10.17 26.50 -3.64
N GLN A 422 -11.31 27.11 -3.98
CA GLN A 422 -12.38 26.45 -4.71
C GLN A 422 -11.91 25.94 -6.07
N LEU A 423 -11.13 26.71 -6.83
CA LEU A 423 -10.61 26.27 -8.13
C LEU A 423 -9.64 25.09 -7.99
N VAL A 424 -8.75 25.11 -6.97
CA VAL A 424 -7.87 23.98 -6.65
C VAL A 424 -8.69 22.72 -6.33
N GLN A 425 -9.80 22.86 -5.60
CA GLN A 425 -10.69 21.76 -5.25
C GLN A 425 -11.50 21.26 -6.47
N ILE A 426 -12.09 22.16 -7.26
CA ILE A 426 -12.90 21.85 -8.45
C ILE A 426 -12.10 21.00 -9.44
N PHE A 427 -10.83 21.37 -9.68
CA PHE A 427 -9.96 20.62 -10.59
C PHE A 427 -9.11 19.54 -9.90
N ASN A 428 -9.29 19.32 -8.60
CA ASN A 428 -8.55 18.36 -7.78
C ASN A 428 -7.02 18.44 -7.99
N VAL A 429 -6.49 19.66 -7.94
CA VAL A 429 -5.07 19.94 -8.22
C VAL A 429 -4.23 19.46 -7.04
N THR A 430 -3.46 18.39 -7.28
CA THR A 430 -2.59 17.77 -6.26
C THR A 430 -1.11 18.12 -6.43
N LYS A 431 -0.71 18.58 -7.63
CA LYS A 431 0.68 18.91 -7.98
C LYS A 431 0.71 20.11 -8.92
N VAL A 432 1.75 20.93 -8.79
CA VAL A 432 2.02 22.10 -9.65
C VAL A 432 3.41 21.98 -10.29
N PRO A 433 3.65 22.51 -11.51
CA PRO A 433 2.71 23.24 -12.36
C PRO A 433 1.67 22.31 -13.01
N GLN A 434 0.41 22.76 -13.06
CA GLN A 434 -0.67 22.07 -13.78
C GLN A 434 -1.39 23.08 -14.68
N LEU A 435 -1.56 22.74 -15.96
CA LEU A 435 -2.24 23.58 -16.95
C LEU A 435 -3.37 22.78 -17.58
N ILE A 436 -4.59 23.30 -17.48
CA ILE A 436 -5.79 22.70 -18.07
C ILE A 436 -6.23 23.57 -19.24
N LEU A 437 -6.40 22.97 -20.42
CA LEU A 437 -6.75 23.68 -21.64
C LEU A 437 -8.20 23.41 -22.04
N ARG A 438 -8.95 24.49 -22.28
CA ARG A 438 -10.27 24.50 -22.91
C ARG A 438 -10.12 24.93 -24.37
N GLY A 439 -10.75 24.19 -25.27
CA GLY A 439 -10.80 24.49 -26.69
C GLY A 439 -11.77 25.61 -27.05
N PRO A 440 -11.75 26.05 -28.32
CA PRO A 440 -12.70 27.05 -28.84
C PRO A 440 -14.17 26.58 -28.76
N ASP A 441 -14.38 25.27 -28.81
CA ASP A 441 -15.69 24.61 -28.79
C ASP A 441 -16.37 24.59 -27.41
N GLY A 442 -15.71 25.08 -26.37
CA GLY A 442 -16.27 25.01 -25.01
C GLY A 442 -15.80 23.83 -24.19
N THR A 443 -15.18 22.82 -24.80
CA THR A 443 -14.85 21.57 -24.11
C THR A 443 -13.41 21.57 -23.60
N ILE A 444 -13.11 20.65 -22.68
CA ILE A 444 -11.73 20.42 -22.24
C ILE A 444 -10.96 19.74 -23.38
N LEU A 445 -9.90 20.39 -23.86
CA LEU A 445 -8.94 19.76 -24.76
C LEU A 445 -8.08 18.75 -24.00
N THR A 446 -7.44 19.18 -22.93
CA THR A 446 -6.60 18.30 -22.12
C THR A 446 -6.29 18.89 -20.74
N PRO A 447 -6.29 18.06 -19.67
CA PRO A 447 -5.71 18.44 -18.38
C PRO A 447 -4.17 18.35 -18.36
N LEU A 448 -3.55 17.79 -19.41
CA LEU A 448 -2.10 17.65 -19.58
C LEU A 448 -1.53 18.80 -20.41
N GLY A 449 -2.01 20.02 -20.17
CA GLY A 449 -1.61 21.20 -20.93
C GLY A 449 -0.12 21.51 -20.80
N LYS A 450 0.49 21.15 -19.66
CA LYS A 450 1.93 21.29 -19.45
C LYS A 450 2.72 20.42 -20.44
N GLU A 451 2.36 19.15 -20.53
CA GLU A 451 2.97 18.19 -21.46
C GLU A 451 2.74 18.63 -22.91
N LEU A 452 1.56 19.18 -23.22
CA LEU A 452 1.23 19.69 -24.55
C LEU A 452 2.14 20.86 -24.94
N VAL A 453 2.30 21.83 -24.04
CA VAL A 453 3.15 23.01 -24.27
C VAL A 453 4.61 22.61 -24.44
N LEU A 454 5.07 21.57 -23.74
CA LEU A 454 6.42 21.02 -23.92
C LEU A 454 6.59 20.26 -25.25
N ALA A 455 5.52 19.62 -25.75
CA ALA A 455 5.52 18.92 -27.03
C ALA A 455 5.41 19.87 -28.24
N ASP A 456 4.67 20.97 -28.12
CA ASP A 456 4.54 22.02 -29.15
C ASP A 456 4.86 23.42 -28.59
N PRO A 457 6.14 23.69 -28.24
CA PRO A 457 6.55 24.96 -27.62
C PRO A 457 6.48 26.18 -28.57
N VAL A 458 6.16 25.95 -29.85
CA VAL A 458 6.01 26.99 -30.88
C VAL A 458 4.53 27.20 -31.25
N GLY A 459 3.63 26.31 -30.84
CA GLY A 459 2.21 26.42 -31.17
C GLY A 459 1.93 26.19 -32.66
N LYS A 460 2.71 25.32 -33.30
CA LYS A 460 2.56 24.97 -34.71
C LYS A 460 1.17 24.37 -34.98
N PHE A 461 0.65 23.62 -34.01
CA PHE A 461 -0.59 22.88 -34.15
C PHE A 461 -1.79 23.55 -33.47
N TYR A 462 -1.64 24.76 -32.94
CA TYR A 462 -2.75 25.55 -32.38
C TYR A 462 -3.91 25.63 -33.39
N PRO A 463 -5.19 25.44 -32.98
CA PRO A 463 -5.69 25.36 -31.59
C PRO A 463 -5.68 23.95 -30.97
N TRP A 464 -4.92 23.02 -31.53
CA TRP A 464 -4.77 21.63 -31.05
C TRP A 464 -6.08 20.81 -31.08
N THR A 465 -6.98 21.13 -32.00
CA THR A 465 -8.25 20.42 -32.24
C THR A 465 -8.20 19.49 -33.46
N GLY A 466 -7.18 19.61 -34.31
CA GLY A 466 -7.09 18.84 -35.56
C GLY A 466 -6.37 17.51 -35.40
N GLU A 467 -6.69 16.54 -36.27
CA GLU A 467 -6.08 15.20 -36.30
C GLU A 467 -4.56 15.20 -36.59
N ALA A 468 -4.03 16.33 -37.07
CA ALA A 468 -2.60 16.51 -37.36
C ALA A 468 -1.71 16.51 -36.11
N PHE A 469 -2.29 16.64 -34.90
CA PHE A 469 -1.55 16.63 -33.65
C PHE A 469 -2.19 15.68 -32.65
N ASN A 470 -1.41 14.67 -32.22
CA ASN A 470 -1.82 13.78 -31.16
C ASN A 470 -1.59 14.46 -29.82
N LEU A 471 -2.67 14.71 -29.08
CA LEU A 471 -2.59 15.22 -27.72
C LEU A 471 -1.75 14.26 -26.85
N PRO A 472 -0.96 14.79 -25.90
CA PRO A 472 -0.23 13.94 -24.95
C PRO A 472 -1.20 13.02 -24.22
N LYS A 473 -0.88 11.73 -24.19
CA LYS A 473 -1.61 10.70 -23.46
C LYS A 473 -0.80 10.22 -22.27
N THR A 474 -1.47 9.66 -21.28
CA THR A 474 -0.78 8.95 -20.21
C THR A 474 -0.27 7.62 -20.77
N ILE A 475 1.04 7.42 -20.69
CA ILE A 475 1.69 6.20 -21.18
C ILE A 475 1.70 5.17 -20.05
N VAL A 476 1.39 3.91 -20.38
CA VAL A 476 1.50 2.77 -19.46
C VAL A 476 2.80 2.04 -19.72
N SER A 477 3.62 1.87 -18.70
CA SER A 477 4.88 1.10 -18.80
C SER A 477 4.62 -0.41 -18.95
N VAL A 478 5.64 -1.15 -19.43
CA VAL A 478 5.57 -2.63 -19.51
C VAL A 478 5.25 -3.25 -18.15
N SER A 479 5.85 -2.75 -17.08
CA SER A 479 5.65 -3.24 -15.71
C SER A 479 4.21 -3.02 -15.24
N GLU A 480 3.64 -1.85 -15.50
CA GLU A 480 2.25 -1.53 -15.15
C GLU A 480 1.27 -2.39 -15.95
N SER A 481 1.50 -2.54 -17.27
CA SER A 481 0.71 -3.40 -18.13
C SER A 481 0.66 -4.85 -17.62
N ARG A 482 1.81 -5.41 -17.20
CA ARG A 482 1.87 -6.75 -16.59
C ARG A 482 1.10 -6.84 -15.27
N CYS A 483 1.18 -5.80 -14.42
CA CYS A 483 0.42 -5.77 -13.16
C CYS A 483 -1.09 -5.73 -13.42
N ILE A 484 -1.54 -4.95 -14.42
CA ILE A 484 -2.94 -4.89 -14.85
C ILE A 484 -3.40 -6.25 -15.37
N ALA A 485 -2.63 -6.89 -16.27
CA ALA A 485 -2.95 -8.20 -16.82
C ALA A 485 -3.06 -9.30 -15.73
N MET A 486 -2.20 -9.25 -14.70
CA MET A 486 -2.31 -10.15 -13.55
C MET A 486 -3.56 -9.87 -12.72
N GLY A 487 -3.87 -8.59 -12.47
CA GLY A 487 -5.13 -8.18 -11.84
C GLY A 487 -6.34 -8.75 -12.58
N LEU A 488 -6.30 -8.67 -13.92
CA LEU A 488 -7.35 -9.18 -14.81
C LEU A 488 -7.55 -10.69 -14.65
N LYS A 489 -6.44 -11.45 -14.71
CA LYS A 489 -6.45 -12.91 -14.50
C LYS A 489 -7.01 -13.28 -13.13
N GLN A 490 -6.62 -12.57 -12.08
CA GLN A 490 -7.09 -12.83 -10.72
C GLN A 490 -8.59 -12.52 -10.55
N ILE A 491 -9.08 -11.43 -11.13
CA ILE A 491 -10.52 -11.10 -11.14
C ILE A 491 -11.30 -12.20 -11.85
N GLY A 492 -10.87 -12.64 -13.04
CA GLY A 492 -11.54 -13.72 -13.77
C GLY A 492 -11.66 -15.00 -12.94
N ILE A 493 -10.54 -15.49 -12.39
CA ILE A 493 -10.50 -16.71 -11.56
C ILE A 493 -11.39 -16.58 -10.31
N LYS A 494 -11.34 -15.44 -9.62
CA LYS A 494 -12.16 -15.23 -8.41
C LYS A 494 -13.64 -15.14 -8.74
N THR A 495 -13.99 -14.50 -9.84
CA THR A 495 -15.38 -14.40 -10.31
C THR A 495 -15.95 -15.78 -10.59
N LEU A 496 -15.20 -16.66 -11.29
CA LEU A 496 -15.61 -18.04 -11.54
C LEU A 496 -15.85 -18.81 -10.23
N LYS A 497 -14.93 -18.72 -9.27
CA LYS A 497 -15.09 -19.35 -7.94
C LYS A 497 -16.36 -18.86 -7.22
N HIS A 498 -16.67 -17.57 -7.30
CA HIS A 498 -17.87 -17.01 -6.68
C HIS A 498 -19.17 -17.33 -7.45
N HIS A 499 -19.09 -17.53 -8.77
CA HIS A 499 -20.19 -18.04 -9.56
C HIS A 499 -20.54 -19.49 -9.19
N GLU A 500 -19.54 -20.37 -9.06
CA GLU A 500 -19.73 -21.76 -8.61
C GLU A 500 -20.40 -21.83 -7.23
N ARG A 501 -20.09 -20.86 -6.36
CA ARG A 501 -20.70 -20.69 -5.03
C ARG A 501 -22.08 -20.03 -5.06
N LYS A 502 -22.62 -19.69 -6.23
CA LYS A 502 -23.91 -19.00 -6.44
C LYS A 502 -23.97 -17.57 -5.87
N ASN A 503 -22.82 -16.95 -5.59
CA ASN A 503 -22.77 -15.54 -5.18
C ASN A 503 -22.93 -14.58 -6.36
N ILE A 504 -22.51 -15.00 -7.57
CA ILE A 504 -22.57 -14.21 -8.80
C ILE A 504 -23.44 -14.94 -9.82
N ASN A 505 -24.40 -14.24 -10.43
CA ASN A 505 -25.28 -14.78 -11.47
C ASN A 505 -24.59 -14.81 -12.86
N GLY A 506 -25.24 -15.40 -13.86
CA GLY A 506 -24.70 -15.47 -15.23
C GLY A 506 -24.48 -14.09 -15.88
N LEU A 507 -25.29 -13.09 -15.51
CA LEU A 507 -25.13 -11.71 -15.98
C LEU A 507 -23.83 -11.10 -15.43
N GLY A 508 -23.49 -11.36 -14.18
CA GLY A 508 -22.22 -10.93 -13.56
C GLY A 508 -20.99 -11.55 -14.24
N LEU A 509 -21.06 -12.82 -14.65
CA LEU A 509 -20.00 -13.44 -15.45
C LEU A 509 -19.83 -12.77 -16.81
N SER A 510 -20.94 -12.52 -17.53
CA SER A 510 -20.92 -11.83 -18.81
C SER A 510 -20.35 -10.41 -18.67
N HIS A 511 -20.69 -9.71 -17.57
CA HIS A 511 -20.17 -8.39 -17.26
C HIS A 511 -18.67 -8.40 -17.02
N ILE A 512 -18.13 -9.35 -16.24
CA ILE A 512 -16.68 -9.47 -16.05
C ILE A 512 -15.99 -9.85 -17.36
N ASN A 513 -16.57 -10.72 -18.19
CA ASN A 513 -15.99 -11.06 -19.48
C ASN A 513 -15.92 -9.84 -20.43
N LYS A 514 -16.96 -8.99 -20.42
CA LYS A 514 -16.97 -7.70 -21.14
C LYS A 514 -15.89 -6.76 -20.57
N LEU A 515 -15.83 -6.60 -19.25
CA LEU A 515 -14.81 -5.81 -18.55
C LEU A 515 -13.39 -6.25 -18.94
N MET A 516 -13.16 -7.57 -19.06
CA MET A 516 -11.87 -8.12 -19.48
C MET A 516 -11.53 -7.78 -20.93
N SER A 517 -12.50 -7.97 -21.84
CA SER A 517 -12.33 -7.64 -23.25
C SER A 517 -12.07 -6.13 -23.45
N ASP A 518 -12.79 -5.28 -22.70
CA ASP A 518 -12.63 -3.83 -22.72
C ASP A 518 -11.26 -3.41 -22.20
N THR A 519 -10.76 -4.05 -21.13
CA THR A 519 -9.44 -3.77 -20.57
C THR A 519 -8.33 -4.10 -21.56
N ASP A 520 -8.40 -5.27 -22.21
CA ASP A 520 -7.42 -5.68 -23.22
C ASP A 520 -7.42 -4.73 -24.42
N ARG A 521 -8.61 -4.30 -24.88
CA ARG A 521 -8.76 -3.29 -25.92
C ARG A 521 -8.11 -1.96 -25.51
N LEU A 522 -8.39 -1.49 -24.29
CA LEU A 522 -7.83 -0.23 -23.79
C LEU A 522 -6.31 -0.28 -23.67
N LEU A 523 -5.74 -1.38 -23.18
CA LEU A 523 -4.27 -1.56 -23.11
C LEU A 523 -3.62 -1.53 -24.50
N GLN A 524 -4.28 -2.09 -25.52
CA GLN A 524 -3.79 -2.01 -26.90
C GLN A 524 -3.83 -0.57 -27.45
N VAL A 525 -4.88 0.19 -27.15
CA VAL A 525 -5.07 1.57 -27.65
C VAL A 525 -4.16 2.57 -26.94
N VAL A 526 -4.03 2.48 -25.62
CA VAL A 526 -3.14 3.35 -24.83
C VAL A 526 -1.68 3.14 -25.24
N GLY A 527 -1.34 1.92 -25.67
CA GLY A 527 0.00 1.54 -26.09
C GLY A 527 0.92 1.32 -24.89
N VAL A 528 1.85 0.37 -25.06
CA VAL A 528 2.89 0.09 -24.08
C VAL A 528 4.21 0.52 -24.70
N THR A 529 4.91 1.48 -24.09
CA THR A 529 6.28 1.77 -24.51
C THR A 529 7.15 0.59 -24.10
N ALA A 530 7.90 0.02 -25.05
CA ALA A 530 9.13 -0.67 -24.70
C ALA A 530 9.94 0.35 -23.91
N ALA A 531 10.37 -0.01 -22.69
CA ALA A 531 11.17 0.88 -21.88
C ALA A 531 12.27 1.48 -22.77
N SER A 532 12.24 2.80 -23.00
CA SER A 532 13.52 3.47 -23.05
C SER A 532 14.07 3.23 -21.66
N ASP A 533 15.03 2.31 -21.55
CA ASP A 533 16.04 2.36 -20.52
C ASP A 533 16.69 3.74 -20.65
N ASP A 534 16.00 4.72 -20.10
CA ASP A 534 16.52 6.05 -19.97
C ASP A 534 17.70 5.83 -19.04
N LYS A 535 18.90 5.88 -19.61
CA LYS A 535 20.18 5.92 -18.91
C LYS A 535 20.29 7.18 -18.01
N ALA A 536 19.18 7.80 -17.66
CA ALA A 536 19.06 8.68 -16.53
C ALA A 536 19.25 7.83 -15.27
N LYS A 537 20.49 7.87 -14.76
CA LYS A 537 20.87 7.34 -13.45
C LYS A 537 19.73 7.50 -12.43
N PRO A 538 19.39 6.46 -11.66
CA PRO A 538 18.49 6.60 -10.53
C PRO A 538 19.06 7.67 -9.59
N LYS A 539 18.34 8.77 -9.39
CA LYS A 539 18.64 9.72 -8.33
C LYS A 539 18.11 9.16 -7.02
N THR A 540 18.86 8.22 -6.45
CA THR A 540 18.90 8.08 -4.99
C THR A 540 19.85 9.16 -4.50
N ALA A 541 19.36 10.08 -3.68
CA ALA A 541 20.22 11.02 -2.98
C ALA A 541 21.18 10.21 -2.09
N THR A 542 22.48 10.37 -2.32
CA THR A 542 23.50 9.94 -1.36
C THR A 542 24.36 11.14 -1.04
N LEU A 543 24.61 11.38 0.25
CA LEU A 543 25.74 12.19 0.68
C LEU A 543 27.00 11.52 0.12
N ASP A 544 27.48 12.09 -0.98
CA ASP A 544 28.80 12.00 -1.59
C ASP A 544 29.70 10.80 -1.21
N GLU A 545 29.82 9.92 -2.21
CA GLU A 545 31.03 9.20 -2.66
C GLU A 545 31.03 7.66 -2.66
N THR A 546 31.07 7.16 -3.91
CA THR A 546 31.44 5.87 -4.53
C THR A 546 31.60 4.61 -3.70
N PHE A 547 30.98 3.49 -4.13
CA PHE A 547 31.67 2.23 -4.52
C PHE A 547 30.81 1.37 -5.48
N PHE A 548 31.47 0.58 -6.34
CA PHE A 548 30.94 -0.25 -7.44
C PHE A 548 30.51 -1.66 -7.02
N PHE A 549 29.41 -2.19 -7.59
CA PHE A 549 29.15 -3.61 -7.99
C PHE A 549 27.87 -3.63 -8.87
N ALA A 550 27.63 -4.44 -9.90
CA ALA A 550 28.39 -5.33 -10.80
C ALA A 550 27.57 -5.43 -12.12
N SER A 551 28.13 -6.05 -13.17
CA SER A 551 27.58 -6.04 -14.53
C SER A 551 26.29 -6.86 -14.71
N HIS A 552 25.26 -6.20 -15.25
CA HIS A 552 24.05 -6.69 -15.93
C HIS A 552 23.15 -7.70 -15.21
N ALA A 553 21.93 -7.23 -14.93
CA ALA A 553 20.77 -7.98 -14.49
C ALA A 553 20.21 -8.91 -15.59
N ASN A 554 19.80 -10.12 -15.18
CA ASN A 554 18.63 -10.91 -15.60
C ASN A 554 18.16 -10.87 -17.08
N MET A 555 19.11 -10.90 -18.03
CA MET A 555 18.85 -11.08 -19.46
C MET A 555 18.18 -12.42 -19.82
N GLU A 556 18.05 -13.34 -18.87
CA GLU A 556 17.44 -14.66 -19.05
C GLU A 556 15.90 -14.66 -18.89
N LEU A 557 15.32 -13.59 -18.32
CA LEU A 557 13.86 -13.42 -18.19
C LEU A 557 13.15 -13.12 -19.54
N LEU A 558 13.89 -13.15 -20.66
CA LEU A 558 13.40 -12.92 -22.02
C LEU A 558 13.13 -14.19 -22.82
N GLN A 559 13.38 -15.38 -22.27
CA GLN A 559 12.98 -16.61 -22.91
C GLN A 559 12.29 -17.49 -21.88
N LEU A 560 11.00 -17.80 -22.08
CA LEU A 560 10.46 -19.16 -21.96
C LEU A 560 8.98 -19.20 -22.35
N GLN A 561 8.70 -20.12 -23.28
CA GLN A 561 7.38 -20.46 -23.80
C GLN A 561 6.71 -21.52 -22.90
N GLY A 562 5.45 -21.31 -22.52
CA GLY A 562 4.49 -22.41 -22.40
C GLY A 562 4.38 -23.22 -21.09
N LYS A 563 4.98 -22.81 -19.97
CA LYS A 563 4.76 -23.50 -18.67
C LYS A 563 4.69 -22.56 -17.46
N GLU A 564 3.54 -21.92 -17.28
CA GLU A 564 3.30 -20.98 -16.18
C GLU A 564 3.15 -21.65 -14.79
N SER A 565 2.83 -22.96 -14.75
CA SER A 565 2.61 -23.70 -13.49
C SER A 565 3.88 -24.30 -12.87
N GLU A 566 4.99 -24.38 -13.61
CA GLU A 566 6.27 -24.90 -13.11
C GLU A 566 7.14 -23.80 -12.46
N TYR A 567 6.73 -22.52 -12.51
CA TYR A 567 7.36 -21.41 -11.75
C TYR A 567 6.88 -21.34 -10.28
N ALA A 568 6.55 -22.49 -9.69
CA ALA A 568 6.72 -22.67 -8.26
C ALA A 568 8.23 -22.66 -8.02
N GLY A 569 8.82 -21.46 -7.91
CA GLY A 569 10.23 -21.31 -7.55
C GLY A 569 10.54 -22.28 -6.43
N ASN A 570 11.50 -23.17 -6.69
CA ASN A 570 12.01 -24.13 -5.73
C ASN A 570 12.25 -23.36 -4.43
N ALA A 571 11.53 -23.72 -3.36
CA ALA A 571 11.67 -23.10 -2.05
C ALA A 571 13.08 -23.34 -1.44
N SER A 572 13.96 -24.02 -2.17
CA SER A 572 15.34 -24.33 -1.82
C SER A 572 16.37 -23.27 -2.24
N GLU A 573 15.99 -22.21 -2.97
CA GLU A 573 16.91 -21.13 -3.39
C GLU A 573 16.47 -19.77 -2.83
N LEU A 574 16.19 -19.73 -1.53
CA LEU A 574 16.43 -18.51 -0.76
C LEU A 574 17.94 -18.35 -0.69
N ASP A 575 18.50 -17.32 -1.34
CA ASP A 575 19.81 -16.80 -0.92
C ASP A 575 19.62 -16.30 0.51
N THR A 576 19.87 -17.19 1.47
CA THR A 576 20.07 -16.82 2.87
C THR A 576 21.27 -15.89 2.88
N PRO A 577 21.12 -14.61 3.27
CA PRO A 577 22.28 -13.75 3.43
C PRO A 577 23.21 -14.42 4.44
N ILE A 578 24.41 -14.79 3.98
CA ILE A 578 25.45 -15.32 4.86
C ILE A 578 25.85 -14.18 5.79
N LEU A 579 25.28 -14.17 6.99
CA LEU A 579 25.70 -13.30 8.08
C LEU A 579 27.14 -13.66 8.44
N GLY A 580 28.04 -12.66 8.45
CA GLY A 580 29.43 -12.78 8.90
C GLY A 580 29.58 -12.96 10.42
N ASN A 581 28.79 -13.85 11.03
CA ASN A 581 28.73 -14.30 12.43
C ASN A 581 27.96 -13.42 13.45
N PHE A 582 27.02 -13.96 14.25
CA PHE A 582 27.25 -14.83 15.43
C PHE A 582 26.26 -16.02 15.58
N LEU A 583 25.68 -16.52 14.49
CA LEU A 583 24.69 -17.62 14.49
C LEU A 583 25.10 -18.83 13.63
N ASP A 584 26.39 -18.97 13.31
CA ASP A 584 26.88 -20.20 12.68
C ASP A 584 26.61 -21.39 13.60
N VAL A 585 25.86 -22.38 13.09
CA VAL A 585 25.80 -23.70 13.72
C VAL A 585 27.24 -24.22 13.69
N PRO A 586 27.89 -24.41 14.86
CA PRO A 586 29.27 -24.83 14.84
C PRO A 586 29.33 -26.27 14.35
N GLU A 587 30.22 -26.57 13.39
CA GLU A 587 30.50 -27.95 12.97
C GLU A 587 30.94 -28.84 14.15
N ARG A 588 31.34 -28.24 15.27
CA ARG A 588 31.65 -28.91 16.54
C ARG A 588 31.12 -28.16 17.76
N VAL A 589 30.40 -28.88 18.62
CA VAL A 589 29.84 -28.36 19.86
C VAL A 589 30.89 -28.41 20.98
N THR A 590 31.26 -27.26 21.55
CA THR A 590 32.31 -27.14 22.57
C THR A 590 31.76 -26.90 23.99
N SER A 591 30.45 -26.73 24.17
CA SER A 591 29.82 -26.57 25.49
C SER A 591 28.41 -27.17 25.54
N ILE A 592 28.01 -27.61 26.74
CA ILE A 592 26.70 -28.23 27.00
C ILE A 592 25.52 -27.29 26.66
N PRO A 593 25.56 -25.98 26.98
CA PRO A 593 24.47 -25.06 26.60
C PRO A 593 24.31 -24.92 25.07
N LEU A 594 25.43 -24.93 24.33
CA LEU A 594 25.45 -24.84 22.88
C LEU A 594 24.89 -26.12 22.23
N ALA A 595 25.12 -27.27 22.86
CA ALA A 595 24.53 -28.56 22.47
C ALA A 595 23.00 -28.54 22.58
N VAL A 596 22.48 -28.00 23.69
CA VAL A 596 21.03 -27.91 23.94
C VAL A 596 20.37 -26.96 22.94
N ALA A 597 20.97 -25.80 22.67
CA ALA A 597 20.44 -24.85 21.70
C ALA A 597 20.42 -25.40 20.25
N ALA A 598 21.47 -26.12 19.84
CA ALA A 598 21.52 -26.78 18.54
C ALA A 598 20.48 -27.92 18.43
N PHE A 599 20.31 -28.70 19.51
CA PHE A 599 19.35 -29.82 19.53
C PHE A 599 17.90 -29.33 19.45
N VAL A 600 17.53 -28.25 20.14
CA VAL A 600 16.19 -27.66 20.08
C VAL A 600 15.84 -27.14 18.67
N ARG A 601 16.82 -26.56 17.96
CA ARG A 601 16.65 -26.09 16.57
C ARG A 601 16.54 -27.23 15.54
N GLN A 602 17.22 -28.36 15.79
CA GLN A 602 17.13 -29.52 14.91
C GLN A 602 15.82 -30.30 15.14
N TRP A 603 15.29 -30.28 16.37
CA TRP A 603 14.04 -30.95 16.70
C TRP A 603 12.81 -30.28 16.07
N SER A 604 12.80 -28.95 15.95
CA SER A 604 11.74 -28.23 15.22
C SER A 604 11.73 -28.53 13.72
N SER A 605 12.89 -28.88 13.12
CA SER A 605 12.95 -29.31 11.71
C SER A 605 12.62 -30.79 11.50
N GLN A 606 12.96 -31.66 12.46
CA GLN A 606 12.72 -33.10 12.34
C GLN A 606 11.35 -33.58 12.85
N ALA A 607 10.62 -32.78 13.65
CA ALA A 607 9.26 -33.10 14.07
C ALA A 607 8.26 -33.19 12.89
N ALA A 608 8.60 -32.58 11.73
CA ALA A 608 7.82 -32.69 10.50
C ALA A 608 7.95 -34.06 9.80
N ASN A 609 9.02 -34.82 10.03
CA ASN A 609 9.30 -36.08 9.33
C ASN A 609 8.90 -37.35 10.12
N LEU A 610 8.59 -37.24 11.41
CA LEU A 610 8.37 -38.41 12.28
C LEU A 610 6.90 -38.79 12.51
N THR A 611 5.94 -38.14 11.86
CA THR A 611 4.51 -38.51 11.94
C THR A 611 4.06 -39.50 10.85
N GLN A 612 4.96 -39.94 9.95
CA GLN A 612 4.62 -40.87 8.86
C GLN A 612 4.89 -42.36 9.12
N SER A 613 5.48 -42.77 10.25
CA SER A 613 5.62 -44.20 10.56
C SER A 613 4.92 -44.55 11.86
N GLY A 614 3.71 -45.10 11.73
CA GLY A 614 2.90 -45.59 12.84
C GLY A 614 3.51 -46.82 13.49
N HIS A 615 4.65 -46.68 14.18
CA HIS A 615 5.18 -47.72 15.06
C HIS A 615 5.99 -47.14 16.24
N LEU A 616 5.43 -47.40 17.43
CA LEU A 616 6.10 -47.72 18.69
C LEU A 616 6.71 -46.59 19.56
N ARG A 617 5.97 -46.23 20.62
CA ARG A 617 6.53 -46.20 21.99
C ARG A 617 7.00 -47.63 22.31
N PRO A 618 8.30 -47.88 22.51
CA PRO A 618 8.91 -47.73 23.84
C PRO A 618 10.32 -47.09 23.85
N TYR A 619 10.78 -46.47 22.76
CA TYR A 619 12.13 -45.85 22.72
C TYR A 619 12.24 -44.51 23.46
N VAL A 620 11.10 -43.87 23.80
CA VAL A 620 11.06 -42.56 24.48
C VAL A 620 11.42 -42.67 25.98
N CYS A 621 11.19 -43.83 26.62
CA CYS A 621 11.62 -44.03 28.02
C CYS A 621 13.10 -44.40 28.14
N CYS A 622 13.69 -45.12 27.19
CA CYS A 622 15.12 -45.47 27.28
C CYS A 622 16.04 -44.25 27.14
N ALA A 623 15.76 -43.31 26.24
CA ALA A 623 16.63 -42.15 26.01
C ALA A 623 16.67 -41.18 27.22
N PHE A 624 15.54 -40.97 27.91
CA PHE A 624 15.51 -40.17 29.14
C PHE A 624 16.23 -40.87 30.30
N THR A 625 16.13 -42.21 30.39
CA THR A 625 16.79 -42.97 31.47
C THR A 625 18.30 -43.02 31.26
N THR A 626 18.78 -43.14 30.02
CA THR A 626 20.22 -43.09 29.70
C THR A 626 20.81 -41.68 29.90
N LEU A 627 20.07 -40.62 29.58
CA LEU A 627 20.54 -39.24 29.80
C LEU A 627 20.62 -38.89 31.30
N TYR A 628 19.66 -39.36 32.11
CA TYR A 628 19.69 -39.20 33.57
C TYR A 628 20.84 -39.98 34.22
N PHE A 629 21.13 -41.20 33.73
CA PHE A 629 22.24 -42.02 34.24
C PHE A 629 23.61 -41.45 33.86
N VAL A 630 23.76 -40.89 32.65
CA VAL A 630 25.01 -40.25 32.20
C VAL A 630 25.27 -38.94 32.95
N LEU A 631 24.22 -38.16 33.23
CA LEU A 631 24.32 -36.93 34.04
C LEU A 631 24.63 -37.22 35.52
N GLN A 632 24.11 -38.31 36.10
CA GLN A 632 24.50 -38.73 37.45
C GLN A 632 25.94 -39.24 37.52
N LEU A 633 26.39 -40.07 36.57
CA LEU A 633 27.76 -40.61 36.53
C LEU A 633 28.82 -39.50 36.41
N GLN A 634 28.56 -38.43 35.64
CA GLN A 634 29.50 -37.30 35.52
C GLN A 634 29.54 -36.38 36.75
N MET A 635 28.44 -36.23 37.51
CA MET A 635 28.49 -35.47 38.77
C MET A 635 29.24 -36.20 39.90
N THR A 636 29.25 -37.54 39.91
CA THR A 636 30.08 -38.33 40.85
C THR A 636 31.58 -38.26 40.51
N HIS A 637 31.96 -38.14 39.23
CA HIS A 637 33.36 -38.07 38.83
C HIS A 637 34.03 -36.71 39.07
N LEU A 638 33.27 -35.62 39.20
CA LEU A 638 33.81 -34.30 39.58
C LEU A 638 34.10 -34.13 41.09
N LYS A 639 33.70 -35.08 41.95
CA LYS A 639 34.03 -35.07 43.39
C LYS A 639 35.33 -35.78 43.76
N TYR A 640 35.98 -36.48 42.82
CA TYR A 640 37.25 -37.17 43.03
C TYR A 640 38.30 -36.74 42.00
N ARG A 641 38.71 -35.48 42.06
CA ARG A 641 40.02 -34.97 41.63
C ARG A 641 40.12 -33.50 42.09
N VAL A 642 40.50 -33.35 43.36
CA VAL A 642 41.16 -32.14 43.89
C VAL A 642 42.60 -32.16 43.43
#